data_AF-A0A7C3UH56-F1
#
_entry.id   AF-A0A7C3UH56-F1
#
_cell.length_a   1.000
_cell.length_b   1.000
_cell.length_c   1.000
_cell.angle_alpha   90.00
_cell.angle_beta   90.00
_cell.angle_gamma   90.00
#
_symmetry.space_group_name_H-M   'P 1'
#
loop_
_entity.id
_entity.type
_entity.pdbx_description
1 polymer ?
#
loop_
_entity_poly.entity_id
_entity_poly.type
_entity_poly.pdbx_seq_one_letter_code
_entity_poly.pdbx_strand_id
1 'polypeptide(L)'
;MGNKIKTILVSGDPIWDINLIKSRDIPSHHREMLDFEIVNESPGGVSFLCELIKEACSDVSDQVHIEQSIINDYKYITKAYQLWSKYPRVDDKGRNPEDEVFRIEQFLGCYKPKFEDNQNLKIVNYKDMPDPDLLVIDDLGLGFCQSDKDWPKALKDAKNLKNIILKTSSPLVDTYLWDHLKDNKLISKLTLIIRAESLRVRGALISKALSWDQTIEDLIHEFKEGISSQDIAQCRRIIITFGDEAVASVIGSQENQNEETDGKAKLERFIYNPNLMEGDWESKRRGRVFGSLSIVTSVMVRHELKIEDRPYPLYIALSRALEAICKTHEDGAGKDFSQEQFFNTIKQTLHTNKELVYCSTIDHSLLDENSSGNQDQYDLVKDSIGDDFEYVYAKAMDVVLFGPEKALAEIPKVIYGKYLTVDKEEIQSINAIRNLIQSYIQNPKDNRPLSIAVFGTPGSGKTFAIKQLVSSLLGEKVRELSFNLSQFNPDSDDLIEAFHRVRDASIESQFPLVFWDEFDTDDLEWLKHFLVPMEESKFHYHGILHPFGKTIFVFAGGVCPSFDEFSRGSYKNSTDNKNKYEDFKKKKGPDFISRLRGYVNIKGPNPYGIESCTDSRESSDDEKYRELSQKDIAYLLRRAIILRASLQELMPSIIGKDKMASISTGVIRGFLLAKKYLHGSRSINTIVRMSSISSNQKHFSASQLPSDELLKLHVSEDFIKEVTKGELEKSIIEELAKACHTSWKTQKENEGWKYGPKRIDDKKIHNLLVDYDELDEKDKEERNRKPARMTKAKIIKAGCKIVKKGEENGMDVIHSFKGDVNLSDQIKIIEHDIWLREHLIKGYEYAEKTDESLRLHRCATKFKKMLPEDKKLDDAIVNSFIPALEKFGYLVVRDKQTNQPTKTESM
;
A
#
# COMPACT_ATOMS: atom_id res chain seq x y z
N MET A 1 18.10 -22.24 -35.87
CA MET A 1 18.06 -20.83 -36.33
C MET A 1 18.95 -20.06 -35.38
N GLY A 2 19.97 -19.33 -35.86
CA GLY A 2 20.86 -18.58 -34.97
C GLY A 2 20.09 -17.44 -34.31
N ASN A 3 20.17 -17.30 -32.97
CA ASN A 3 19.55 -16.19 -32.25
C ASN A 3 20.11 -14.87 -32.80
N LYS A 4 19.23 -14.04 -33.37
CA LYS A 4 19.61 -12.73 -33.91
C LYS A 4 19.98 -11.83 -32.74
N ILE A 5 21.23 -11.36 -32.68
CA ILE A 5 21.69 -10.38 -31.68
C ILE A 5 20.84 -9.11 -31.80
N LYS A 6 20.24 -8.68 -30.68
CA LYS A 6 19.47 -7.44 -30.58
C LYS A 6 20.41 -6.26 -30.37
N THR A 7 20.18 -5.17 -31.10
CA THR A 7 21.01 -3.96 -31.06
C THR A 7 20.32 -2.85 -30.27
N ILE A 8 21.04 -2.24 -29.33
CA ILE A 8 20.55 -1.19 -28.43
C ILE A 8 21.45 0.03 -28.59
N LEU A 9 20.85 1.18 -28.91
CA LEU A 9 21.56 2.45 -28.96
C LEU A 9 21.09 3.34 -27.81
N VAL A 10 22.02 3.78 -26.96
CA VAL A 10 21.76 4.72 -25.86
C VAL A 10 22.23 6.12 -26.25
N SER A 11 21.37 7.11 -26.13
CA SER A 11 21.65 8.51 -26.47
C SER A 11 21.04 9.45 -25.44
N GLY A 12 21.50 10.70 -25.35
CA GLY A 12 20.93 11.67 -24.42
C GLY A 12 21.90 12.74 -23.95
N ASP A 13 21.57 13.37 -22.83
CA ASP A 13 22.41 14.39 -22.20
C ASP A 13 23.66 13.75 -21.55
N PRO A 14 24.88 14.14 -21.95
CA PRO A 14 26.09 13.74 -21.26
C PRO A 14 26.26 14.56 -19.98
N ILE A 15 26.70 13.90 -18.89
CA ILE A 15 27.09 14.58 -17.65
C ILE A 15 28.44 14.04 -17.18
N TRP A 16 29.20 14.92 -16.54
CA TRP A 16 30.39 14.55 -15.77
C TRP A 16 30.12 14.85 -14.29
N ASP A 17 30.00 13.80 -13.47
CA ASP A 17 29.70 13.92 -12.04
C ASP A 17 30.98 14.22 -11.25
N ILE A 18 30.95 15.29 -10.47
CA ILE A 18 32.00 15.71 -9.53
C ILE A 18 31.50 15.44 -8.11
N ASN A 19 31.99 14.36 -7.50
CA ASN A 19 31.61 13.92 -6.17
C ASN A 19 32.60 14.46 -5.13
N LEU A 20 32.15 15.42 -4.32
CA LEU A 20 32.89 16.01 -3.21
C LEU A 20 32.60 15.23 -1.93
N ILE A 21 33.60 14.62 -1.33
CA ILE A 21 33.46 13.71 -0.18
C ILE A 21 33.89 14.45 1.10
N LYS A 22 32.95 14.60 2.04
CA LYS A 22 33.19 15.29 3.30
C LYS A 22 33.94 14.40 4.28
N SER A 23 35.14 14.82 4.68
CA SER A 23 35.88 14.20 5.80
C SER A 23 35.32 14.62 7.15
N ARG A 24 35.34 13.69 8.11
CA ARG A 24 35.08 13.99 9.53
C ARG A 24 36.24 14.74 10.15
N ASP A 25 37.45 14.32 9.80
CA ASP A 25 38.69 14.95 10.23
C ASP A 25 39.04 16.01 9.20
N ILE A 26 38.72 17.26 9.54
CA ILE A 26 39.03 18.42 8.71
C ILE A 26 40.46 18.83 9.06
N PRO A 27 41.41 18.74 8.11
CA PRO A 27 42.77 19.21 8.31
C PRO A 27 42.73 20.68 8.74
N SER A 28 43.37 21.02 9.84
CA SER A 28 43.47 22.39 10.34
C SER A 28 44.65 23.14 9.70
N HIS A 29 45.59 22.41 9.08
CA HIS A 29 46.82 22.95 8.53
C HIS A 29 47.14 22.30 7.17
N HIS A 30 47.77 23.06 6.26
CA HIS A 30 48.17 22.55 4.93
C HIS A 30 49.11 21.33 4.94
N ARG A 31 49.77 21.05 6.06
CA ARG A 31 50.69 19.91 6.23
C ARG A 31 49.98 18.59 6.58
N GLU A 32 48.73 18.68 7.01
CA GLU A 32 47.93 17.51 7.39
C GLU A 32 47.35 16.90 6.11
N MET A 33 47.75 15.67 5.81
CA MET A 33 47.25 14.93 4.66
C MET A 33 45.87 14.33 4.98
N LEU A 34 45.05 14.16 3.94
CA LEU A 34 43.78 13.46 4.03
C LEU A 34 44.01 11.98 3.73
N ASP A 35 43.27 11.11 4.42
CA ASP A 35 43.37 9.66 4.25
C ASP A 35 42.69 9.14 2.98
N PHE A 36 41.96 9.99 2.25
CA PHE A 36 41.26 9.65 1.01
C PHE A 36 41.11 10.86 0.07
N GLU A 37 40.86 10.57 -1.20
CA GLU A 37 40.62 11.58 -2.23
C GLU A 37 39.26 12.26 -2.01
N ILE A 38 39.24 13.59 -1.83
CA ILE A 38 37.99 14.34 -1.60
C ILE A 38 37.16 14.50 -2.87
N VAL A 39 37.77 14.39 -4.05
CA VAL A 39 37.09 14.61 -5.33
C VAL A 39 37.13 13.33 -6.14
N ASN A 40 35.98 12.71 -6.35
CA ASN A 40 35.85 11.58 -7.25
C ASN A 40 35.05 11.99 -8.49
N GLU A 41 35.63 11.81 -9.68
CA GLU A 41 35.00 12.16 -10.94
C GLU A 41 34.52 10.91 -11.69
N SER A 42 33.32 10.96 -12.25
CA SER A 42 32.74 9.84 -12.99
C SER A 42 31.84 10.26 -14.14
N PRO A 43 31.75 9.47 -15.21
CA PRO A 43 30.77 9.71 -16.27
C PRO A 43 29.34 9.50 -15.73
N GLY A 44 28.48 10.51 -15.92
CA GLY A 44 27.08 10.53 -15.53
C GLY A 44 26.13 10.43 -16.74
N GLY A 45 24.85 10.74 -16.50
CA GLY A 45 23.81 10.83 -17.53
C GLY A 45 23.74 9.61 -18.45
N VAL A 46 23.83 9.82 -19.76
CA VAL A 46 23.77 8.75 -20.78
C VAL A 46 24.76 7.61 -20.53
N SER A 47 25.97 7.91 -20.05
CA SER A 47 27.00 6.89 -19.77
C SER A 47 26.65 6.06 -18.55
N PHE A 48 26.16 6.70 -17.49
CA PHE A 48 25.67 6.01 -16.30
C PHE A 48 24.48 5.10 -16.62
N LEU A 49 23.53 5.56 -17.44
CA LEU A 49 22.41 4.73 -17.90
C LEU A 49 22.90 3.55 -18.75
N CYS A 50 23.88 3.75 -19.62
CA CYS A 50 24.45 2.68 -20.45
C CYS A 50 25.05 1.55 -19.59
N GLU A 51 25.82 1.87 -18.54
CA GLU A 51 26.34 0.86 -17.61
C GLU A 51 25.21 0.12 -16.87
N LEU A 52 24.17 0.82 -16.44
CA LEU A 52 22.99 0.18 -15.83
C LEU A 52 22.29 -0.79 -16.78
N ILE A 53 22.17 -0.43 -18.07
CA ILE A 53 21.59 -1.30 -19.09
C ILE A 53 22.42 -2.59 -19.25
N LYS A 54 23.76 -2.49 -19.20
CA LYS A 54 24.64 -3.67 -19.25
C LYS A 54 24.43 -4.58 -18.05
N GLU A 55 24.29 -4.05 -16.84
CA GLU A 55 24.02 -4.88 -15.65
C GLU A 55 22.62 -5.52 -15.71
N ALA A 56 21.60 -4.76 -16.15
CA ALA A 56 20.26 -5.28 -16.35
C ALA A 56 20.17 -6.36 -17.43
N CYS A 57 21.02 -6.30 -18.46
CA CYS A 57 21.10 -7.29 -19.54
C CYS A 57 22.21 -8.34 -19.35
N SER A 58 22.85 -8.39 -18.18
CA SER A 58 23.98 -9.30 -17.95
C SER A 58 23.59 -10.78 -18.09
N ASP A 59 22.33 -11.11 -17.79
CA ASP A 59 21.72 -12.43 -17.95
C ASP A 59 21.49 -12.83 -19.41
N VAL A 60 21.55 -11.90 -20.37
CA VAL A 60 21.36 -12.07 -21.81
C VAL A 60 22.48 -11.46 -22.66
N SER A 61 23.65 -11.25 -22.04
CA SER A 61 24.80 -10.57 -22.66
C SER A 61 25.28 -11.20 -23.97
N ASP A 62 25.01 -12.49 -24.19
CA ASP A 62 25.29 -13.24 -25.41
C ASP A 62 24.32 -12.95 -26.57
N GLN A 63 23.19 -12.28 -26.31
CA GLN A 63 22.15 -11.98 -27.29
C GLN A 63 21.92 -10.48 -27.54
N VAL A 64 22.68 -9.61 -26.88
CA VAL A 64 22.53 -8.15 -26.98
C VAL A 64 23.84 -7.47 -27.34
N HIS A 65 23.75 -6.43 -28.15
CA HIS A 65 24.85 -5.51 -28.44
C HIS A 65 24.41 -4.09 -28.06
N ILE A 66 25.06 -3.54 -27.03
CA ILE A 66 24.76 -2.23 -26.46
C ILE A 66 25.86 -1.26 -26.88
N GLU A 67 25.47 -0.15 -27.48
CA GLU A 67 26.36 0.98 -27.81
C GLU A 67 25.74 2.29 -27.33
N GLN A 68 26.58 3.30 -27.09
CA GLN A 68 26.16 4.64 -26.70
C GLN A 68 26.66 5.69 -27.68
N SER A 69 25.94 6.81 -27.82
CA SER A 69 26.46 8.00 -28.48
C SER A 69 27.56 8.62 -27.61
N ILE A 70 28.80 8.67 -28.10
CA ILE A 70 29.96 9.17 -27.33
C ILE A 70 30.24 10.63 -27.71
N ILE A 71 30.46 11.49 -26.71
CA ILE A 71 31.08 12.80 -26.88
C ILE A 71 32.53 12.69 -26.40
N ASN A 72 33.48 12.78 -27.32
CA ASN A 72 34.88 12.44 -27.08
C ASN A 72 35.68 13.52 -26.32
N ASP A 73 35.13 14.70 -26.07
CA ASP A 73 35.85 15.77 -25.36
C ASP A 73 35.10 16.25 -24.11
N TYR A 74 35.59 15.77 -22.97
CA TYR A 74 35.08 16.04 -21.63
C TYR A 74 35.07 17.52 -21.24
N LYS A 75 35.80 18.39 -21.97
CA LYS A 75 35.75 19.85 -21.74
C LYS A 75 34.40 20.48 -22.08
N TYR A 76 33.60 19.80 -22.91
CA TYR A 76 32.31 20.32 -23.42
C TYR A 76 31.10 19.68 -22.75
N ILE A 77 31.32 18.80 -21.78
CA ILE A 77 30.25 18.08 -21.07
C ILE A 77 29.81 18.90 -19.84
N THR A 78 28.50 18.90 -19.57
CA THR A 78 27.93 19.54 -18.36
C THR A 78 28.47 18.87 -17.11
N LYS A 79 28.98 19.66 -16.16
CA LYS A 79 29.50 19.15 -14.88
C LYS A 79 28.43 19.22 -13.80
N ALA A 80 28.18 18.12 -13.08
CA ALA A 80 27.21 18.05 -11.99
C ALA A 80 27.96 17.90 -10.66
N TYR A 81 27.66 18.76 -9.67
CA TYR A 81 28.40 18.79 -8.41
C TYR A 81 27.56 18.20 -7.27
N GLN A 82 28.14 17.24 -6.54
CA GLN A 82 27.46 16.50 -5.48
C GLN A 82 28.30 16.49 -4.21
N LEU A 83 27.72 16.82 -3.06
CA LEU A 83 28.37 16.71 -1.75
C LEU A 83 27.92 15.42 -1.06
N TRP A 84 28.86 14.58 -0.66
CA TRP A 84 28.65 13.28 -0.03
C TRP A 84 29.08 13.29 1.44
N SER A 85 28.28 12.66 2.29
CA SER A 85 28.53 12.51 3.72
C SER A 85 28.17 11.11 4.21
N LYS A 86 28.77 10.72 5.34
CA LYS A 86 28.45 9.45 6.02
C LYS A 86 27.13 9.56 6.77
N TYR A 87 26.24 8.61 6.52
CA TYR A 87 24.99 8.41 7.26
C TYR A 87 24.93 6.97 7.80
N PRO A 88 24.32 6.75 8.97
CA PRO A 88 24.04 5.41 9.47
C PRO A 88 23.21 4.62 8.45
N ARG A 89 23.63 3.39 8.20
CA ARG A 89 22.88 2.41 7.44
C ARG A 89 21.64 2.03 8.23
N VAL A 90 20.53 1.94 7.51
CA VAL A 90 19.23 1.52 8.05
C VAL A 90 18.73 0.43 7.14
N ASP A 91 18.79 -0.80 7.62
CA ASP A 91 18.32 -2.01 6.94
C ASP A 91 17.06 -2.56 7.64
N ASP A 92 16.62 -3.76 7.24
CA ASP A 92 15.48 -4.46 7.83
C ASP A 92 15.61 -4.71 9.35
N LYS A 93 16.82 -4.65 9.92
CA LYS A 93 17.08 -4.82 11.36
C LYS A 93 17.08 -3.48 12.11
N GLY A 94 16.87 -2.38 11.41
CA GLY A 94 16.84 -1.04 11.96
C GLY A 94 18.15 -0.27 11.76
N ARG A 95 18.29 0.83 12.51
CA ARG A 95 19.46 1.71 12.41
C ARG A 95 20.63 1.10 13.19
N ASN A 96 21.76 0.89 12.51
CA ASN A 96 23.02 0.58 13.17
C ASN A 96 23.95 1.81 13.14
N PRO A 97 24.19 2.50 14.27
CA PRO A 97 25.05 3.68 14.31
C PRO A 97 26.52 3.41 13.96
N GLU A 98 26.99 2.17 14.10
CA GLU A 98 28.38 1.78 13.82
C GLU A 98 28.59 1.37 12.35
N ASP A 99 27.52 1.18 11.58
CA ASP A 99 27.56 0.82 10.17
C ASP A 99 27.17 2.04 9.32
N GLU A 100 28.15 2.78 8.80
CA GLU A 100 27.89 4.02 8.06
C GLU A 100 28.26 3.91 6.59
N VAL A 101 27.45 4.53 5.74
CA VAL A 101 27.64 4.54 4.29
C VAL A 101 27.60 5.96 3.74
N PHE A 102 28.30 6.19 2.63
CA PHE A 102 28.26 7.47 1.93
C PHE A 102 26.96 7.62 1.13
N ARG A 103 26.26 8.73 1.34
CA ARG A 103 25.13 9.19 0.50
C ARG A 103 25.27 10.67 0.22
N ILE A 104 24.55 11.15 -0.79
CA ILE A 104 24.53 12.56 -1.18
C ILE A 104 23.83 13.35 -0.08
N GLU A 105 24.57 14.24 0.57
CA GLU A 105 24.03 15.22 1.51
C GLU A 105 23.33 16.34 0.75
N GLN A 106 23.96 16.83 -0.33
CA GLN A 106 23.47 17.97 -1.08
C GLN A 106 23.87 17.89 -2.56
N PHE A 107 22.93 18.21 -3.44
CA PHE A 107 23.22 18.49 -4.85
C PHE A 107 23.49 19.99 -5.01
N LEU A 108 24.67 20.32 -5.54
CA LEU A 108 25.15 21.71 -5.66
C LEU A 108 24.81 22.36 -7.01
N GLY A 109 24.30 21.57 -7.96
CA GLY A 109 23.85 22.03 -9.27
C GLY A 109 24.76 21.62 -10.42
N CYS A 110 24.38 22.05 -11.63
CA CYS A 110 25.12 21.79 -12.86
C CYS A 110 25.80 23.06 -13.39
N TYR A 111 27.00 22.90 -13.93
CA TYR A 111 27.72 23.93 -14.68
C TYR A 111 27.81 23.51 -16.15
N LYS A 112 27.15 24.27 -17.03
CA LYS A 112 27.29 24.15 -18.48
C LYS A 112 28.41 25.10 -18.93
N PRO A 113 29.52 24.59 -19.50
CA PRO A 113 30.60 25.45 -19.96
C PRO A 113 30.12 26.44 -21.04
N LYS A 114 30.47 27.73 -20.91
CA LYS A 114 30.17 28.78 -21.90
C LYS A 114 31.34 28.89 -22.90
N PHE A 115 31.05 29.03 -24.19
CA PHE A 115 32.08 29.19 -25.23
C PHE A 115 31.74 30.32 -26.22
N GLU A 116 32.78 30.89 -26.84
CA GLU A 116 32.69 31.87 -27.92
C GLU A 116 32.49 31.15 -29.28
N ASP A 117 31.63 31.71 -30.13
CA ASP A 117 31.05 31.09 -31.36
C ASP A 117 32.04 30.60 -32.45
N ASN A 118 33.35 30.80 -32.29
CA ASN A 118 34.34 30.62 -33.36
C ASN A 118 35.23 29.36 -33.28
N GLN A 119 34.99 28.44 -32.35
CA GLN A 119 35.67 27.13 -32.38
C GLN A 119 34.77 26.11 -33.08
N ASN A 120 35.18 25.70 -34.29
CA ASN A 120 34.60 24.56 -35.02
C ASN A 120 34.82 23.27 -34.20
N LEU A 121 33.98 23.07 -33.18
CA LEU A 121 33.89 21.84 -32.43
C LEU A 121 33.20 20.82 -33.33
N LYS A 122 34.03 20.08 -34.05
CA LYS A 122 33.63 18.84 -34.68
C LYS A 122 33.27 17.86 -33.56
N ILE A 123 32.02 17.92 -33.09
CA ILE A 123 31.36 16.84 -32.36
C ILE A 123 31.33 15.66 -33.33
N VAL A 124 32.35 14.80 -33.26
CA VAL A 124 32.56 13.66 -34.16
C VAL A 124 32.88 12.45 -33.29
N ASN A 125 31.95 11.51 -33.18
CA ASN A 125 31.90 10.32 -34.03
C ASN A 125 30.79 9.43 -33.43
N TYR A 126 29.58 9.44 -33.98
CA TYR A 126 28.62 8.39 -33.67
C TYR A 126 29.25 7.09 -34.16
N LYS A 127 29.42 6.08 -33.30
CA LYS A 127 29.41 4.71 -33.82
C LYS A 127 28.03 4.54 -34.42
N ASP A 128 27.94 4.79 -35.73
CA ASP A 128 26.68 5.04 -36.41
C ASP A 128 25.90 3.72 -36.42
N MET A 129 24.91 3.61 -35.53
CA MET A 129 23.94 2.53 -35.50
C MET A 129 22.63 3.12 -36.04
N PRO A 130 22.43 3.17 -37.37
CA PRO A 130 21.30 3.86 -37.98
C PRO A 130 19.96 3.16 -37.72
N ASP A 131 19.96 1.84 -37.54
CA ASP A 131 18.76 1.02 -37.42
C ASP A 131 18.81 0.12 -36.17
N PRO A 132 18.85 0.67 -34.94
CA PRO A 132 18.85 -0.12 -33.72
C PRO A 132 17.49 -0.83 -33.53
N ASP A 133 17.50 -2.02 -32.91
CA ASP A 133 16.26 -2.70 -32.51
C ASP A 133 15.52 -1.92 -31.39
N LEU A 134 16.27 -1.18 -30.57
CA LEU A 134 15.77 -0.30 -29.51
C LEU A 134 16.66 0.95 -29.35
N LEU A 135 16.03 2.13 -29.42
CA LEU A 135 16.66 3.41 -29.09
C LEU A 135 16.27 3.83 -27.67
N VAL A 136 17.27 4.14 -26.83
CA VAL A 136 17.06 4.61 -25.46
C VAL A 136 17.55 6.06 -25.37
N ILE A 137 16.68 6.96 -24.92
CA ILE A 137 16.95 8.39 -24.79
C ILE A 137 16.94 8.78 -23.32
N ASP A 138 18.05 9.34 -22.85
CA ASP A 138 18.23 9.93 -21.52
C ASP A 138 18.17 11.47 -21.61
N ASP A 139 16.99 12.04 -21.43
CA ASP A 139 16.81 13.50 -21.41
C ASP A 139 16.76 14.03 -19.96
N LEU A 140 17.80 14.76 -19.60
CA LEU A 140 17.96 15.37 -18.28
C LEU A 140 17.61 16.87 -18.31
N GLY A 141 17.12 17.37 -19.45
CA GLY A 141 16.80 18.78 -19.66
C GLY A 141 18.04 19.67 -19.80
N LEU A 142 19.18 19.12 -20.23
CA LEU A 142 20.44 19.86 -20.37
C LEU A 142 20.72 20.35 -21.80
N GLY A 143 19.77 20.11 -22.71
CA GLY A 143 19.74 20.66 -24.06
C GLY A 143 19.34 19.65 -25.13
N PHE A 144 19.40 18.34 -24.84
CA PHE A 144 19.07 17.30 -25.81
C PHE A 144 17.65 17.43 -26.39
N CYS A 145 16.67 17.81 -25.57
CA CYS A 145 15.29 18.03 -26.02
C CYS A 145 15.04 19.36 -26.75
N GLN A 146 16.01 20.27 -26.77
CA GLN A 146 15.87 21.63 -27.31
C GLN A 146 16.51 21.81 -28.70
N SER A 147 17.37 20.87 -29.14
CA SER A 147 18.16 20.99 -30.37
C SER A 147 18.50 19.61 -30.94
N ASP A 148 18.48 19.45 -32.26
CA ASP A 148 18.81 18.19 -32.97
C ASP A 148 20.31 17.95 -33.19
N LYS A 149 21.16 18.94 -32.89
CA LYS A 149 22.61 18.87 -33.12
C LYS A 149 23.22 17.55 -32.65
N ASP A 150 22.87 17.15 -31.43
CA ASP A 150 23.43 15.99 -30.75
C ASP A 150 22.63 14.69 -30.99
N TRP A 151 21.54 14.72 -31.77
CA TRP A 151 20.74 13.53 -32.03
C TRP A 151 21.48 12.50 -32.91
N PRO A 152 21.35 11.20 -32.59
CA PRO A 152 21.91 10.13 -33.39
C PRO A 152 21.18 10.04 -34.73
N LYS A 153 21.86 9.50 -35.74
CA LYS A 153 21.29 9.34 -37.08
C LYS A 153 19.98 8.54 -37.09
N ALA A 154 19.87 7.51 -36.25
CA ALA A 154 18.64 6.74 -36.09
C ALA A 154 17.42 7.62 -35.75
N LEU A 155 17.61 8.61 -34.86
CA LEU A 155 16.56 9.54 -34.44
C LEU A 155 16.28 10.61 -35.51
N LYS A 156 17.33 11.13 -36.17
CA LYS A 156 17.19 12.12 -37.26
C LYS A 156 16.46 11.55 -38.47
N ASP A 157 16.84 10.35 -38.90
CA ASP A 157 16.27 9.70 -40.07
C ASP A 157 14.89 9.08 -39.78
N ALA A 158 14.67 8.57 -38.56
CA ALA A 158 13.41 8.03 -38.03
C ALA A 158 12.72 6.89 -38.82
N LYS A 159 13.21 6.52 -40.01
CA LYS A 159 12.52 5.60 -40.96
C LYS A 159 12.30 4.20 -40.41
N ASN A 160 13.30 3.63 -39.73
CA ASN A 160 13.29 2.22 -39.31
C ASN A 160 13.15 2.01 -37.80
N LEU A 161 13.00 3.09 -37.01
CA LEU A 161 12.85 2.99 -35.56
C LEU A 161 11.52 2.31 -35.20
N LYS A 162 11.63 1.20 -34.46
CA LYS A 162 10.49 0.37 -34.04
C LYS A 162 10.11 0.56 -32.58
N ASN A 163 11.08 0.69 -31.69
CA ASN A 163 10.87 0.86 -30.26
C ASN A 163 11.77 1.97 -29.75
N ILE A 164 11.21 2.86 -28.94
CA ILE A 164 11.93 3.96 -28.32
C ILE A 164 11.59 3.96 -26.84
N ILE A 165 12.60 4.06 -25.98
CA ILE A 165 12.41 4.36 -24.56
C ILE A 165 12.92 5.78 -24.32
N LEU A 166 12.06 6.65 -23.81
CA LEU A 166 12.45 8.01 -23.40
C LEU A 166 12.34 8.12 -21.89
N LYS A 167 13.48 8.31 -21.24
CA LYS A 167 13.56 8.73 -19.84
C LYS A 167 13.66 10.25 -19.81
N THR A 168 12.70 10.92 -19.16
CA THR A 168 12.79 12.38 -18.99
C THR A 168 12.19 12.84 -17.66
N SER A 169 12.70 13.98 -17.19
CA SER A 169 12.10 14.78 -16.10
C SER A 169 11.97 16.25 -16.48
N SER A 170 12.34 16.61 -17.72
CA SER A 170 12.22 17.92 -18.35
C SER A 170 10.76 18.17 -18.77
N PRO A 171 10.37 19.35 -19.31
CA PRO A 171 9.04 19.53 -19.88
C PRO A 171 8.68 18.35 -20.80
N LEU A 172 7.61 17.64 -20.44
CA LEU A 172 7.25 16.36 -21.08
C LEU A 172 6.78 16.56 -22.52
N VAL A 173 6.23 17.75 -22.80
CA VAL A 173 5.68 18.19 -24.07
C VAL A 173 6.21 19.58 -24.41
N ASP A 174 5.89 20.08 -25.61
CA ASP A 174 6.33 21.39 -26.11
C ASP A 174 7.85 21.53 -26.16
N THR A 175 8.54 20.44 -26.52
CA THR A 175 9.98 20.41 -26.77
C THR A 175 10.25 20.03 -28.22
N TYR A 176 11.40 20.44 -28.75
CA TYR A 176 11.80 20.11 -30.12
C TYR A 176 11.87 18.60 -30.36
N LEU A 177 12.33 17.84 -29.34
CA LEU A 177 12.32 16.39 -29.38
C LEU A 177 10.90 15.83 -29.44
N TRP A 178 9.97 16.33 -28.62
CA TRP A 178 8.59 15.85 -28.63
C TRP A 178 7.89 16.13 -29.97
N ASP A 179 8.05 17.34 -30.50
CA ASP A 179 7.50 17.73 -31.80
C ASP A 179 8.05 16.83 -32.92
N HIS A 180 9.36 16.57 -32.92
CA HIS A 180 9.97 15.65 -33.89
C HIS A 180 9.42 14.21 -33.76
N LEU A 181 9.27 13.69 -32.55
CA LEU A 181 8.69 12.36 -32.33
C LEU A 181 7.24 12.30 -32.82
N LYS A 182 6.47 13.39 -32.61
CA LYS A 182 5.08 13.51 -33.05
C LYS A 182 4.98 13.59 -34.58
N ASP A 183 5.73 14.49 -35.21
CA ASP A 183 5.73 14.72 -36.66
C ASP A 183 6.14 13.46 -37.45
N ASN A 184 7.06 12.67 -36.89
CA ASN A 184 7.51 11.40 -37.47
C ASN A 184 6.66 10.18 -37.06
N LYS A 185 5.52 10.39 -36.37
CA LYS A 185 4.61 9.32 -35.90
C LYS A 185 5.30 8.25 -35.05
N LEU A 186 6.26 8.66 -34.22
CA LEU A 186 7.01 7.79 -33.32
C LEU A 186 6.40 7.70 -31.92
N ILE A 187 5.48 8.59 -31.56
CA ILE A 187 4.80 8.59 -30.25
C ILE A 187 4.11 7.25 -29.97
N SER A 188 3.42 6.67 -30.95
CA SER A 188 2.76 5.36 -30.81
C SER A 188 3.71 4.16 -30.65
N LYS A 189 5.03 4.40 -30.72
CA LYS A 189 6.11 3.41 -30.49
C LYS A 189 6.91 3.70 -29.22
N LEU A 190 6.56 4.77 -28.50
CA LEU A 190 7.31 5.30 -27.38
C LEU A 190 6.89 4.62 -26.07
N THR A 191 7.87 4.11 -25.33
CA THR A 191 7.77 3.85 -23.89
C THR A 191 8.34 5.07 -23.16
N LEU A 192 7.48 5.87 -22.54
CA LEU A 192 7.85 7.06 -21.77
C LEU A 192 8.09 6.68 -20.30
N ILE A 193 9.21 7.08 -19.70
CA ILE A 193 9.57 6.79 -18.31
C ILE A 193 9.75 8.10 -17.55
N ILE A 194 8.87 8.36 -16.58
CA ILE A 194 8.76 9.63 -15.86
C ILE A 194 8.49 9.43 -14.38
N ARG A 195 8.62 10.51 -13.60
CA ARG A 195 8.17 10.56 -12.21
C ARG A 195 6.75 11.10 -12.14
N ALA A 196 5.96 10.66 -11.15
CA ALA A 196 4.64 11.23 -10.88
C ALA A 196 4.70 12.75 -10.64
N GLU A 197 5.79 13.25 -10.04
CA GLU A 197 6.02 14.69 -9.86
C GLU A 197 6.04 15.46 -11.19
N SER A 198 6.55 14.87 -12.28
CA SER A 198 6.54 15.51 -13.61
C SER A 198 5.12 15.73 -14.12
N LEU A 199 4.19 14.82 -13.81
CA LEU A 199 2.76 14.99 -14.12
C LEU A 199 2.12 16.05 -13.21
N ARG A 200 2.44 16.04 -11.91
CA ARG A 200 1.90 17.04 -10.96
C ARG A 200 2.35 18.47 -11.30
N VAL A 201 3.61 18.66 -11.67
CA VAL A 201 4.17 19.97 -12.04
C VAL A 201 3.47 20.56 -13.27
N ARG A 202 3.04 19.73 -14.23
CA ARG A 202 2.26 20.18 -15.38
C ARG A 202 0.76 20.40 -15.08
N GLY A 203 0.31 20.12 -13.87
CA GLY A 203 -1.07 20.35 -13.42
C GLY A 203 -1.96 19.11 -13.32
N ALA A 204 -1.41 17.90 -13.44
CA ALA A 204 -2.19 16.67 -13.26
C ALA A 204 -2.68 16.55 -11.80
N LEU A 205 -3.96 16.23 -11.62
CA LEU A 205 -4.60 16.12 -10.30
C LEU A 205 -4.36 14.74 -9.68
N ILE A 206 -3.09 14.39 -9.47
CA ILE A 206 -2.68 13.12 -8.87
C ILE A 206 -2.26 13.36 -7.41
N SER A 207 -2.99 12.77 -6.48
CA SER A 207 -2.70 12.86 -5.04
C SER A 207 -1.28 12.36 -4.70
N LYS A 208 -0.74 12.91 -3.61
CA LYS A 208 0.60 12.57 -3.11
C LYS A 208 0.47 12.01 -1.70
N ALA A 209 0.88 10.76 -1.52
CA ALA A 209 0.94 10.08 -0.24
C ALA A 209 -0.37 10.13 0.59
N LEU A 210 -1.56 10.00 -0.05
CA LEU A 210 -2.84 9.86 0.66
C LEU A 210 -3.20 8.38 0.87
N SER A 211 -3.42 7.65 -0.21
CA SER A 211 -3.49 6.19 -0.25
C SER A 211 -3.11 5.71 -1.65
N TRP A 212 -2.73 4.43 -1.78
CA TRP A 212 -2.51 3.84 -3.10
C TRP A 212 -3.82 3.77 -3.90
N ASP A 213 -4.95 3.49 -3.25
CA ASP A 213 -6.28 3.50 -3.86
C ASP A 213 -6.59 4.83 -4.55
N GLN A 214 -6.41 5.96 -3.85
CA GLN A 214 -6.67 7.29 -4.42
C GLN A 214 -5.68 7.60 -5.55
N THR A 215 -4.41 7.22 -5.38
CA THR A 215 -3.39 7.45 -6.40
C THR A 215 -3.71 6.73 -7.70
N ILE A 216 -4.23 5.51 -7.61
CA ILE A 216 -4.67 4.70 -8.76
C ILE A 216 -5.90 5.34 -9.43
N GLU A 217 -6.90 5.73 -8.63
CA GLU A 217 -8.12 6.40 -9.13
C GLU A 217 -7.79 7.71 -9.86
N ASP A 218 -6.96 8.55 -9.25
CA ASP A 218 -6.51 9.82 -9.83
C ASP A 218 -5.71 9.59 -11.12
N LEU A 219 -4.84 8.58 -11.14
CA LEU A 219 -4.03 8.24 -12.32
C LEU A 219 -4.91 7.78 -13.48
N ILE A 220 -5.90 6.93 -13.21
CA ILE A 220 -6.84 6.46 -14.23
C ILE A 220 -7.65 7.63 -14.78
N HIS A 221 -8.15 8.51 -13.91
CA HIS A 221 -8.87 9.71 -14.31
C HIS A 221 -7.99 10.65 -15.15
N GLU A 222 -6.75 10.89 -14.74
CA GLU A 222 -5.79 11.73 -15.46
C GLU A 222 -5.53 11.25 -16.89
N PHE A 223 -5.40 9.94 -17.10
CA PHE A 223 -5.14 9.36 -18.42
C PHE A 223 -6.41 9.16 -19.27
N LYS A 224 -7.59 9.13 -18.65
CA LYS A 224 -8.88 9.07 -19.35
C LYS A 224 -9.42 10.44 -19.77
N GLU A 225 -9.30 11.44 -18.89
CA GLU A 225 -9.98 12.74 -19.02
C GLU A 225 -9.11 13.95 -18.66
N GLY A 226 -8.00 13.75 -17.93
CA GLY A 226 -7.07 14.80 -17.54
C GLY A 226 -6.21 15.34 -18.67
N ILE A 227 -5.24 16.20 -18.33
CA ILE A 227 -4.38 16.88 -19.33
C ILE A 227 -3.51 15.88 -20.11
N SER A 228 -3.07 14.80 -19.46
CA SER A 228 -2.23 13.77 -20.07
C SER A 228 -2.99 12.89 -21.07
N SER A 229 -4.33 12.87 -21.01
CA SER A 229 -5.17 12.17 -22.00
C SER A 229 -5.00 12.71 -23.42
N GLN A 230 -4.61 13.97 -23.56
CA GLN A 230 -4.53 14.67 -24.84
C GLN A 230 -3.22 14.42 -25.59
N ASP A 231 -2.14 14.11 -24.89
CA ASP A 231 -0.79 14.00 -25.46
C ASP A 231 -0.06 12.72 -25.02
N ILE A 232 0.27 12.60 -23.74
CA ILE A 232 1.07 11.51 -23.19
C ILE A 232 0.36 10.16 -23.35
N ALA A 233 -0.97 10.11 -23.24
CA ALA A 233 -1.78 8.91 -23.46
C ALA A 233 -1.73 8.35 -24.90
N GLN A 234 -1.10 9.06 -25.84
CA GLN A 234 -0.82 8.56 -27.18
C GLN A 234 0.45 7.70 -27.24
N CYS A 235 1.32 7.78 -26.23
CA CYS A 235 2.50 6.92 -26.12
C CYS A 235 2.07 5.46 -26.05
N ARG A 236 2.87 4.54 -26.60
CA ARG A 236 2.59 3.10 -26.49
C ARG A 236 2.44 2.67 -25.03
N ARG A 237 3.42 3.05 -24.21
CA ARG A 237 3.47 2.73 -22.78
C ARG A 237 4.03 3.90 -22.00
N ILE A 238 3.53 4.09 -20.78
CA ILE A 238 4.02 5.10 -19.85
C ILE A 238 4.33 4.41 -18.52
N ILE A 239 5.59 4.51 -18.09
CA ILE A 239 6.08 4.04 -16.79
C ILE A 239 6.23 5.24 -15.86
N ILE A 240 5.53 5.21 -14.73
CA ILE A 240 5.43 6.34 -13.80
C ILE A 240 5.87 5.87 -12.42
N THR A 241 6.96 6.43 -11.90
CA THR A 241 7.43 6.11 -10.54
C THR A 241 6.82 7.05 -9.51
N PHE A 242 6.36 6.49 -8.38
CA PHE A 242 5.82 7.21 -7.23
C PHE A 242 6.77 7.02 -6.05
N GLY A 243 7.66 8.00 -5.87
CA GLY A 243 8.80 7.85 -4.96
C GLY A 243 9.67 6.64 -5.33
N ASP A 244 10.12 5.92 -4.32
CA ASP A 244 10.87 4.66 -4.45
C ASP A 244 10.00 3.44 -4.09
N GLU A 245 8.72 3.67 -3.77
CA GLU A 245 7.83 2.67 -3.18
C GLU A 245 6.86 2.03 -4.17
N ALA A 246 6.54 2.72 -5.28
CA ALA A 246 5.58 2.24 -6.26
C ALA A 246 5.91 2.68 -7.69
N VAL A 247 5.37 1.94 -8.65
CA VAL A 247 5.49 2.21 -10.10
C VAL A 247 4.24 1.76 -10.83
N ALA A 248 3.76 2.59 -11.75
CA ALA A 248 2.63 2.29 -12.63
C ALA A 248 3.09 2.07 -14.07
N SER A 249 2.42 1.17 -14.77
CA SER A 249 2.46 1.03 -16.23
C SER A 249 1.08 1.35 -16.79
N VAL A 250 1.01 2.29 -17.72
CA VAL A 250 -0.19 2.66 -18.47
C VAL A 250 0.05 2.35 -19.94
N ILE A 251 -0.87 1.63 -20.58
CA ILE A 251 -0.89 1.40 -22.02
C ILE A 251 -1.69 2.52 -22.69
N GLY A 252 -1.15 3.07 -23.77
CA GLY A 252 -1.78 4.16 -24.51
C GLY A 252 -2.99 3.76 -25.34
N SER A 253 -3.71 4.79 -25.78
CA SER A 253 -4.94 4.72 -26.58
C SER A 253 -4.84 3.84 -27.85
N GLN A 254 -3.71 3.92 -28.55
CA GLN A 254 -3.52 3.27 -29.86
C GLN A 254 -3.30 1.76 -29.78
N GLU A 255 -2.80 1.26 -28.67
CA GLU A 255 -2.53 -0.18 -28.46
C GLU A 255 -3.79 -0.91 -27.90
N ASN A 256 -4.80 -0.15 -27.46
CA ASN A 256 -6.02 -0.65 -26.81
C ASN A 256 -7.19 -0.89 -27.79
N GLN A 257 -6.92 -1.23 -29.06
CA GLN A 257 -7.94 -1.49 -30.11
C GLN A 257 -8.60 -2.87 -29.99
N ASN A 258 -8.96 -3.32 -28.78
CA ASN A 258 -9.93 -4.41 -28.62
C ASN A 258 -11.34 -3.81 -28.77
N GLU A 259 -12.24 -4.52 -29.49
CA GLU A 259 -13.55 -4.04 -29.97
C GLU A 259 -14.54 -3.52 -28.89
N GLU A 260 -14.21 -3.62 -27.59
CA GLU A 260 -15.07 -3.22 -26.48
C GLU A 260 -14.58 -1.99 -25.68
N THR A 261 -13.37 -1.47 -25.94
CA THR A 261 -12.83 -0.29 -25.22
C THR A 261 -12.71 0.93 -26.12
N ASP A 262 -13.18 2.07 -25.61
CA ASP A 262 -13.41 3.35 -26.30
C ASP A 262 -12.14 4.09 -26.80
N GLY A 263 -11.08 3.37 -27.19
CA GLY A 263 -9.81 3.91 -27.68
C GLY A 263 -9.03 4.75 -26.65
N LYS A 264 -9.31 4.61 -25.35
CA LYS A 264 -8.65 5.36 -24.27
C LYS A 264 -7.47 4.57 -23.66
N ALA A 265 -6.54 5.30 -23.05
CA ALA A 265 -5.44 4.69 -22.28
C ALA A 265 -5.99 3.87 -21.10
N LYS A 266 -5.30 2.76 -20.79
CA LYS A 266 -5.68 1.82 -19.73
C LYS A 266 -4.51 1.60 -18.78
N LEU A 267 -4.79 1.60 -17.48
CA LEU A 267 -3.83 1.13 -16.48
C LEU A 267 -3.54 -0.36 -16.72
N GLU A 268 -2.31 -0.68 -17.11
CA GLU A 268 -1.86 -2.07 -17.28
C GLU A 268 -1.55 -2.68 -15.93
N ARG A 269 -0.86 -1.93 -15.08
CA ARG A 269 -0.48 -2.38 -13.74
C ARG A 269 -0.08 -1.23 -12.82
N PHE A 270 -0.40 -1.33 -11.54
CA PHE A 270 0.19 -0.53 -10.49
C PHE A 270 0.86 -1.44 -9.46
N ILE A 271 2.18 -1.31 -9.30
CA ILE A 271 3.00 -2.11 -8.37
C ILE A 271 3.37 -1.24 -7.18
N TYR A 272 3.15 -1.71 -5.97
CA TYR A 272 3.34 -0.93 -4.75
C TYR A 272 3.87 -1.76 -3.58
N ASN A 273 4.55 -1.11 -2.66
CA ASN A 273 4.86 -1.70 -1.36
C ASN A 273 3.66 -1.56 -0.41
N PRO A 274 3.11 -2.66 0.13
CA PRO A 274 1.92 -2.60 1.00
C PRO A 274 2.19 -1.94 2.36
N ASN A 275 3.46 -1.79 2.78
CA ASN A 275 3.84 -1.23 4.07
C ASN A 275 4.32 0.23 4.00
N LEU A 276 4.43 0.80 2.81
CA LEU A 276 5.01 2.12 2.59
C LEU A 276 4.12 2.94 1.66
N MET A 277 4.00 4.22 1.97
CA MET A 277 3.40 5.24 1.11
C MET A 277 4.49 6.00 0.34
N GLU A 278 4.08 6.75 -0.68
CA GLU A 278 4.99 7.58 -1.48
C GLU A 278 5.87 8.50 -0.59
N GLY A 279 7.18 8.35 -0.71
CA GLY A 279 8.18 9.13 0.03
C GLY A 279 8.49 8.63 1.45
N ASP A 280 7.87 7.55 1.91
CA ASP A 280 8.16 6.95 3.22
C ASP A 280 9.60 6.46 3.33
N TRP A 281 10.14 5.88 2.26
CA TRP A 281 11.46 5.27 2.21
C TRP A 281 12.56 6.30 2.46
N GLU A 282 12.54 7.39 1.69
CA GLU A 282 13.48 8.50 1.81
C GLU A 282 13.30 9.23 3.16
N SER A 283 12.06 9.41 3.63
CA SER A 283 11.81 10.13 4.88
C SER A 283 12.46 9.47 6.12
N LYS A 284 12.57 8.14 6.11
CA LYS A 284 13.20 7.34 7.19
C LYS A 284 14.71 7.19 7.05
N ARG A 285 15.29 7.54 5.90
CA ARG A 285 16.72 7.32 5.58
C ARG A 285 17.36 8.61 5.07
N ARG A 286 18.27 9.17 5.87
CA ARG A 286 18.95 10.43 5.51
C ARG A 286 19.96 10.22 4.38
N GLY A 287 20.18 11.29 3.61
CA GLY A 287 21.00 11.27 2.40
C GLY A 287 20.17 10.88 1.17
N ARG A 288 20.71 11.13 -0.03
CA ARG A 288 20.10 10.77 -1.32
C ARG A 288 21.03 9.89 -2.13
N VAL A 289 20.47 9.16 -3.09
CA VAL A 289 21.21 8.46 -4.14
C VAL A 289 20.50 8.76 -5.46
N PHE A 290 21.25 9.20 -6.48
CA PHE A 290 20.69 9.45 -7.81
C PHE A 290 20.58 8.16 -8.62
N GLY A 291 19.75 8.20 -9.67
CA GLY A 291 19.68 7.11 -10.65
C GLY A 291 18.44 6.22 -10.56
N SER A 292 17.47 6.49 -9.66
CA SER A 292 16.27 5.63 -9.55
C SER A 292 15.51 5.48 -10.87
N LEU A 293 15.29 6.58 -11.59
CA LEU A 293 14.64 6.54 -12.91
C LEU A 293 15.52 5.84 -13.96
N SER A 294 16.86 5.91 -13.84
CA SER A 294 17.79 5.19 -14.71
C SER A 294 17.76 3.68 -14.46
N ILE A 295 17.60 3.24 -13.21
CA ILE A 295 17.43 1.81 -12.84
C ILE A 295 16.13 1.27 -13.44
N VAL A 296 15.02 2.01 -13.31
CA VAL A 296 13.74 1.65 -13.95
C VAL A 296 13.91 1.59 -15.47
N THR A 297 14.63 2.55 -16.06
CA THR A 297 14.90 2.56 -17.50
C THR A 297 15.70 1.34 -17.95
N SER A 298 16.75 0.95 -17.21
CA SER A 298 17.56 -0.22 -17.57
C SER A 298 16.79 -1.53 -17.50
N VAL A 299 15.91 -1.73 -16.52
CA VAL A 299 15.08 -2.95 -16.47
C VAL A 299 14.01 -2.94 -17.56
N MET A 300 13.48 -1.77 -17.92
CA MET A 300 12.52 -1.64 -19.02
C MET A 300 13.18 -1.95 -20.35
N VAL A 301 14.45 -1.55 -20.55
CA VAL A 301 15.23 -2.01 -21.70
C VAL A 301 15.27 -3.54 -21.74
N ARG A 302 15.65 -4.20 -20.64
CA ARG A 302 15.70 -5.66 -20.56
C ARG A 302 14.34 -6.34 -20.84
N HIS A 303 13.25 -5.75 -20.36
CA HIS A 303 11.87 -6.22 -20.60
C HIS A 303 11.47 -6.09 -22.08
N GLU A 304 11.73 -4.94 -22.71
CA GLU A 304 11.30 -4.61 -24.07
C GLU A 304 12.03 -5.42 -25.16
N LEU A 305 13.18 -6.02 -24.85
CA LEU A 305 13.91 -6.88 -25.78
C LEU A 305 13.15 -8.16 -26.16
N LYS A 306 12.20 -8.61 -25.30
CA LYS A 306 11.35 -9.79 -25.51
C LYS A 306 12.13 -11.02 -26.00
N ILE A 307 13.19 -11.36 -25.25
CA ILE A 307 14.01 -12.54 -25.52
C ILE A 307 13.22 -13.80 -25.13
N GLU A 308 12.90 -14.64 -26.11
CA GLU A 308 11.94 -15.76 -25.97
C GLU A 308 12.41 -16.85 -24.99
N ASP A 309 13.71 -17.17 -24.97
CA ASP A 309 14.28 -18.23 -24.12
C ASP A 309 14.59 -17.75 -22.69
N ARG A 310 14.64 -16.43 -22.48
CA ARG A 310 14.88 -15.78 -21.18
C ARG A 310 13.90 -14.60 -21.00
N PRO A 311 12.60 -14.88 -20.77
CA PRO A 311 11.62 -13.83 -20.59
C PRO A 311 11.87 -13.03 -19.30
N TYR A 312 11.51 -11.76 -19.31
CA TYR A 312 11.62 -10.88 -18.15
C TYR A 312 10.29 -10.14 -17.95
N PRO A 313 9.28 -10.77 -17.31
CA PRO A 313 7.93 -10.23 -17.20
C PRO A 313 7.90 -8.85 -16.53
N LEU A 314 6.90 -8.04 -16.88
CA LEU A 314 6.82 -6.64 -16.45
C LEU A 314 6.82 -6.51 -14.92
N TYR A 315 6.05 -7.37 -14.23
CA TYR A 315 6.01 -7.38 -12.78
C TYR A 315 7.39 -7.64 -12.16
N ILE A 316 8.12 -8.63 -12.66
CA ILE A 316 9.46 -8.99 -12.18
C ILE A 316 10.42 -7.83 -12.44
N ALA A 317 10.44 -7.30 -13.67
CA ALA A 317 11.33 -6.20 -14.05
C ALA A 317 11.16 -4.98 -13.14
N LEU A 318 9.93 -4.51 -12.98
CA LEU A 318 9.63 -3.31 -12.20
C LEU A 318 9.81 -3.53 -10.69
N SER A 319 9.41 -4.68 -10.15
CA SER A 319 9.59 -4.98 -8.73
C SER A 319 11.08 -5.11 -8.37
N ARG A 320 11.90 -5.69 -9.26
CA ARG A 320 13.35 -5.77 -9.10
C ARG A 320 14.02 -4.41 -9.20
N ALA A 321 13.52 -3.51 -10.05
CA ALA A 321 13.97 -2.13 -10.06
C ALA A 321 13.67 -1.42 -8.73
N LEU A 322 12.45 -1.53 -8.19
CA LEU A 322 12.12 -0.94 -6.89
C LEU A 322 13.01 -1.52 -5.77
N GLU A 323 13.24 -2.85 -5.75
CA GLU A 323 14.14 -3.46 -4.77
C GLU A 323 15.58 -2.97 -4.94
N ALA A 324 16.07 -2.82 -6.17
CA ALA A 324 17.41 -2.30 -6.45
C ALA A 324 17.55 -0.83 -6.04
N ILE A 325 16.53 0.01 -6.26
CA ILE A 325 16.49 1.40 -5.80
C ILE A 325 16.59 1.45 -4.27
N CYS A 326 15.75 0.68 -3.58
CA CYS A 326 15.78 0.57 -2.13
C CYS A 326 17.16 0.13 -1.64
N LYS A 327 17.74 -0.93 -2.25
CA LYS A 327 18.99 -1.52 -1.79
C LYS A 327 20.20 -0.62 -2.04
N THR A 328 20.26 0.03 -3.20
CA THR A 328 21.29 1.02 -3.51
C THR A 328 21.19 2.25 -2.62
N HIS A 329 19.98 2.68 -2.23
CA HIS A 329 19.83 3.72 -1.23
C HIS A 329 20.36 3.26 0.14
N GLU A 330 20.02 2.05 0.59
CA GLU A 330 20.54 1.50 1.85
C GLU A 330 22.07 1.44 1.88
N ASP A 331 22.68 0.92 0.82
CA ASP A 331 24.11 0.66 0.76
C ASP A 331 24.93 1.91 0.37
N GLY A 332 24.30 2.90 -0.27
CA GLY A 332 24.94 4.13 -0.74
C GLY A 332 26.14 3.84 -1.66
N ALA A 333 27.19 4.64 -1.56
CA ALA A 333 28.49 4.35 -2.14
C ALA A 333 29.38 3.48 -1.22
N GLY A 334 28.80 2.79 -0.24
CA GLY A 334 29.54 1.95 0.71
C GLY A 334 30.30 2.74 1.80
N LYS A 335 31.13 2.02 2.56
CA LYS A 335 31.96 2.55 3.67
C LYS A 335 33.14 3.38 3.19
N ASP A 336 33.76 2.93 2.10
CA ASP A 336 35.02 3.44 1.57
C ASP A 336 34.85 4.30 0.31
N PHE A 337 33.60 4.65 -0.03
CA PHE A 337 33.22 5.34 -1.27
C PHE A 337 33.69 4.57 -2.52
N SER A 338 32.83 3.70 -3.05
CA SER A 338 33.03 2.98 -4.30
C SER A 338 31.78 3.00 -5.16
N GLN A 339 31.91 3.54 -6.37
CA GLN A 339 30.84 3.46 -7.37
C GLN A 339 30.66 2.04 -7.92
N GLU A 340 31.71 1.22 -7.90
CA GLU A 340 31.61 -0.18 -8.32
C GLU A 340 30.66 -0.97 -7.41
N GLN A 341 30.65 -0.66 -6.12
CA GLN A 341 29.72 -1.27 -5.17
C GLN A 341 28.25 -1.00 -5.56
N PHE A 342 27.95 0.21 -6.06
CA PHE A 342 26.61 0.56 -6.52
C PHE A 342 26.14 -0.33 -7.67
N PHE A 343 26.96 -0.50 -8.72
CA PHE A 343 26.63 -1.37 -9.86
C PHE A 343 26.56 -2.85 -9.47
N ASN A 344 27.46 -3.31 -8.60
CA ASN A 344 27.44 -4.68 -8.07
C ASN A 344 26.17 -4.97 -7.29
N THR A 345 25.70 -4.05 -6.44
CA THR A 345 24.42 -4.18 -5.73
C THR A 345 23.26 -4.32 -6.71
N ILE A 346 23.22 -3.48 -7.76
CA ILE A 346 22.16 -3.55 -8.78
C ILE A 346 22.17 -4.90 -9.49
N LYS A 347 23.33 -5.33 -10.01
CA LYS A 347 23.48 -6.61 -10.69
C LYS A 347 22.96 -7.78 -9.86
N GLN A 348 23.34 -7.81 -8.58
CA GLN A 348 22.93 -8.86 -7.65
C GLN A 348 21.43 -8.81 -7.38
N THR A 349 20.85 -7.62 -7.21
CA THR A 349 19.42 -7.46 -6.93
C THR A 349 18.56 -7.79 -8.15
N LEU A 350 18.94 -7.37 -9.36
CA LEU A 350 18.10 -7.57 -10.56
C LEU A 350 17.90 -9.04 -10.95
N HIS A 351 18.88 -9.90 -10.64
CA HIS A 351 18.91 -11.32 -11.05
C HIS A 351 18.82 -12.29 -9.88
N THR A 352 18.37 -11.83 -8.71
CA THR A 352 18.16 -12.70 -7.54
C THR A 352 16.87 -13.50 -7.64
N ASN A 353 16.82 -14.63 -6.92
CA ASN A 353 15.62 -15.45 -6.72
C ASN A 353 14.93 -15.15 -5.37
N LYS A 354 15.33 -14.09 -4.66
CA LYS A 354 14.70 -13.67 -3.41
C LYS A 354 13.24 -13.29 -3.64
N GLU A 355 12.37 -13.64 -2.70
CA GLU A 355 10.95 -13.30 -2.74
C GLU A 355 10.74 -11.78 -2.78
N LEU A 356 9.86 -11.31 -3.68
CA LEU A 356 9.51 -9.90 -3.82
C LEU A 356 8.40 -9.53 -2.84
N VAL A 357 8.55 -8.37 -2.20
CA VAL A 357 7.62 -7.83 -1.18
C VAL A 357 6.52 -6.93 -1.76
N TYR A 358 6.51 -6.73 -3.08
CA TYR A 358 5.61 -5.80 -3.77
C TYR A 358 4.30 -6.49 -4.16
N CYS A 359 3.22 -5.72 -4.14
CA CYS A 359 1.89 -6.15 -4.59
C CYS A 359 1.53 -5.44 -5.91
N SER A 360 0.53 -5.97 -6.61
CA SER A 360 0.01 -5.46 -7.87
C SER A 360 -1.49 -5.26 -7.79
N THR A 361 -2.02 -4.26 -8.51
CA THR A 361 -3.45 -4.21 -8.85
C THR A 361 -3.86 -5.43 -9.66
N ILE A 362 -5.13 -5.83 -9.53
CA ILE A 362 -5.72 -6.93 -10.30
C ILE A 362 -6.52 -6.39 -11.49
N ASP A 363 -6.48 -7.11 -12.61
CA ASP A 363 -7.44 -6.88 -13.70
C ASP A 363 -8.72 -7.68 -13.39
N HIS A 364 -9.76 -7.01 -12.92
CA HIS A 364 -11.04 -7.64 -12.57
C HIS A 364 -11.69 -8.37 -13.74
N SER A 365 -11.34 -8.03 -14.99
CA SER A 365 -11.82 -8.75 -16.16
C SER A 365 -11.32 -10.20 -16.22
N LEU A 366 -10.37 -10.60 -15.37
CA LEU A 366 -9.89 -11.97 -15.23
C LEU A 366 -10.68 -12.81 -14.22
N LEU A 367 -11.55 -12.20 -13.42
CA LEU A 367 -12.39 -12.89 -12.44
C LEU A 367 -13.70 -13.38 -13.08
N ASP A 368 -14.27 -14.46 -12.56
CA ASP A 368 -15.57 -14.99 -13.01
C ASP A 368 -16.75 -14.40 -12.23
N GLU A 369 -16.52 -13.89 -11.01
CA GLU A 369 -17.51 -13.12 -10.26
C GLU A 369 -17.90 -11.81 -10.99
N ASN A 370 -19.20 -11.50 -11.02
CA ASN A 370 -19.69 -10.20 -11.50
C ASN A 370 -19.32 -9.15 -10.45
N SER A 371 -18.22 -8.43 -10.65
CA SER A 371 -17.96 -7.20 -9.90
C SER A 371 -19.00 -6.16 -10.34
N SER A 372 -20.06 -6.01 -9.55
CA SER A 372 -21.15 -5.02 -9.73
C SER A 372 -20.69 -3.55 -9.56
N GLY A 373 -19.38 -3.30 -9.54
CA GLY A 373 -18.79 -2.00 -9.23
C GLY A 373 -18.47 -1.18 -10.48
N ASN A 374 -18.62 0.13 -10.37
CA ASN A 374 -17.98 1.08 -11.28
C ASN A 374 -16.47 0.75 -11.35
N GLN A 375 -15.94 0.53 -12.55
CA GLN A 375 -14.51 0.25 -12.78
C GLN A 375 -13.58 1.39 -12.32
N ASP A 376 -14.13 2.52 -11.90
CA ASP A 376 -13.41 3.73 -11.49
C ASP A 376 -13.24 3.88 -9.96
N GLN A 377 -13.71 2.91 -9.15
CA GLN A 377 -13.45 2.89 -7.71
C GLN A 377 -12.61 1.67 -7.32
N TYR A 378 -11.40 1.94 -6.83
CA TYR A 378 -10.44 0.93 -6.37
C TYR A 378 -10.48 0.83 -4.84
N ASP A 379 -10.53 -0.41 -4.38
CA ASP A 379 -10.46 -0.77 -2.97
C ASP A 379 -9.54 -1.98 -2.84
N LEU A 380 -8.26 -1.71 -2.56
CA LEU A 380 -7.20 -2.72 -2.54
C LEU A 380 -7.40 -3.77 -1.42
N VAL A 381 -8.20 -3.45 -0.40
CA VAL A 381 -8.64 -4.42 0.62
C VAL A 381 -9.60 -5.42 0.00
N LYS A 382 -10.61 -4.94 -0.75
CA LYS A 382 -11.56 -5.80 -1.47
C LYS A 382 -10.91 -6.57 -2.61
N ASP A 383 -9.89 -6.01 -3.26
CA ASP A 383 -9.13 -6.74 -4.28
C ASP A 383 -8.46 -7.97 -3.66
N SER A 384 -7.88 -7.80 -2.47
CA SER A 384 -7.18 -8.85 -1.72
C SER A 384 -8.09 -9.88 -1.07
N ILE A 385 -9.20 -9.45 -0.48
CA ILE A 385 -10.05 -10.32 0.35
C ILE A 385 -11.32 -10.77 -0.40
N GLY A 386 -11.83 -9.93 -1.29
CA GLY A 386 -13.22 -9.95 -1.73
C GLY A 386 -14.08 -8.92 -0.96
N ASP A 387 -15.28 -8.67 -1.47
CA ASP A 387 -16.27 -7.74 -0.92
C ASP A 387 -17.33 -8.41 -0.02
N ASP A 388 -17.28 -9.74 0.11
CA ASP A 388 -18.20 -10.52 0.92
C ASP A 388 -17.86 -10.46 2.41
N PHE A 389 -18.90 -10.34 3.24
CA PHE A 389 -18.78 -10.26 4.70
C PHE A 389 -18.04 -11.47 5.29
N GLU A 390 -18.29 -12.69 4.81
CA GLU A 390 -17.69 -13.92 5.34
C GLU A 390 -16.19 -14.01 5.03
N TYR A 391 -15.74 -13.42 3.90
CA TYR A 391 -14.30 -13.35 3.59
C TYR A 391 -13.58 -12.36 4.47
N VAL A 392 -14.14 -11.16 4.65
CA VAL A 392 -13.55 -10.18 5.56
C VAL A 392 -13.55 -10.68 7.00
N TYR A 393 -14.60 -11.38 7.41
CA TYR A 393 -14.67 -12.06 8.71
C TYR A 393 -13.54 -13.09 8.89
N ALA A 394 -13.35 -13.98 7.91
CA ALA A 394 -12.29 -14.98 8.01
C ALA A 394 -10.88 -14.35 8.00
N LYS A 395 -10.67 -13.29 7.21
CA LYS A 395 -9.43 -12.52 7.24
C LYS A 395 -9.22 -11.85 8.60
N ALA A 396 -10.28 -11.31 9.20
CA ALA A 396 -10.24 -10.74 10.54
C ALA A 396 -9.92 -11.80 11.62
N MET A 397 -10.41 -13.03 11.47
CA MET A 397 -9.98 -14.19 12.28
C MET A 397 -8.48 -14.44 12.17
N ASP A 398 -7.95 -14.47 10.95
CA ASP A 398 -6.53 -14.65 10.70
C ASP A 398 -5.70 -13.51 11.33
N VAL A 399 -6.20 -12.27 11.33
CA VAL A 399 -5.54 -11.14 12.02
C VAL A 399 -5.41 -11.39 13.53
N VAL A 400 -6.46 -11.89 14.18
CA VAL A 400 -6.42 -12.19 15.62
C VAL A 400 -5.49 -13.37 15.91
N LEU A 401 -5.58 -14.42 15.10
CA LEU A 401 -4.78 -15.64 15.26
C LEU A 401 -3.29 -15.42 14.96
N PHE A 402 -2.95 -14.84 13.82
CA PHE A 402 -1.57 -14.77 13.32
C PHE A 402 -0.91 -13.40 13.48
N GLY A 403 -1.71 -12.38 13.76
CA GLY A 403 -1.26 -10.99 13.78
C GLY A 403 -1.39 -10.31 12.41
N PRO A 404 -1.49 -8.96 12.40
CA PRO A 404 -1.68 -8.18 11.19
C PRO A 404 -0.50 -8.27 10.21
N GLU A 405 0.72 -8.51 10.68
CA GLU A 405 1.90 -8.56 9.79
C GLU A 405 1.83 -9.74 8.82
N LYS A 406 1.36 -10.90 9.29
CA LYS A 406 1.16 -12.10 8.45
C LYS A 406 -0.18 -12.06 7.72
N ALA A 407 -1.27 -11.76 8.44
CA ALA A 407 -2.61 -11.86 7.89
C ALA A 407 -2.90 -10.77 6.85
N LEU A 408 -2.34 -9.57 6.98
CA LEU A 408 -2.59 -8.44 6.08
C LEU A 408 -1.37 -8.13 5.20
N ALA A 409 -0.47 -9.10 4.98
CA ALA A 409 0.81 -8.89 4.31
C ALA A 409 0.68 -8.17 2.96
N GLU A 410 -0.30 -8.55 2.15
CA GLU A 410 -0.53 -8.02 0.81
C GLU A 410 -1.41 -6.75 0.76
N ILE A 411 -1.95 -6.30 1.89
CA ILE A 411 -2.91 -5.20 1.96
C ILE A 411 -2.18 -3.89 2.29
N PRO A 412 -2.44 -2.80 1.54
CA PRO A 412 -1.94 -1.47 1.90
C PRO A 412 -2.33 -1.11 3.33
N LYS A 413 -1.34 -0.69 4.12
CA LYS A 413 -1.58 -0.30 5.51
C LYS A 413 -0.70 0.86 5.91
N VAL A 414 -1.25 1.63 6.84
CA VAL A 414 -0.52 2.69 7.52
C VAL A 414 -0.13 2.20 8.90
N ILE A 415 1.14 2.40 9.24
CA ILE A 415 1.69 2.09 10.56
C ILE A 415 2.42 3.32 11.08
N TYR A 416 1.84 3.95 12.10
CA TYR A 416 2.48 5.00 12.87
C TYR A 416 2.63 4.51 14.30
N GLY A 417 3.86 4.22 14.73
CA GLY A 417 4.11 3.61 16.04
C GLY A 417 3.26 2.35 16.25
N LYS A 418 2.34 2.40 17.22
CA LYS A 418 1.37 1.33 17.52
C LYS A 418 0.01 1.49 16.81
N TYR A 419 -0.23 2.60 16.12
CA TYR A 419 -1.46 2.81 15.34
C TYR A 419 -1.32 2.10 13.99
N LEU A 420 -2.29 1.24 13.69
CA LEU A 420 -2.37 0.47 12.44
C LEU A 420 -3.79 0.55 11.89
N THR A 421 -3.93 0.89 10.62
CA THR A 421 -5.21 0.79 9.89
C THR A 421 -5.00 0.30 8.46
N VAL A 422 -6.03 -0.39 7.96
CA VAL A 422 -6.18 -0.85 6.56
C VAL A 422 -7.42 -0.25 5.89
N ASP A 423 -8.22 0.53 6.62
CA ASP A 423 -9.40 1.19 6.04
C ASP A 423 -8.95 2.36 5.15
N LYS A 424 -9.37 2.35 3.88
CA LYS A 424 -9.03 3.36 2.87
C LYS A 424 -9.28 4.79 3.36
N GLU A 425 -10.44 5.06 3.96
CA GLU A 425 -10.83 6.41 4.40
C GLU A 425 -10.01 6.86 5.62
N GLU A 426 -9.71 5.94 6.55
CA GLU A 426 -8.85 6.25 7.69
C GLU A 426 -7.41 6.52 7.24
N ILE A 427 -6.87 5.71 6.32
CA ILE A 427 -5.54 5.89 5.70
C ILE A 427 -5.45 7.29 5.06
N GLN A 428 -6.43 7.65 4.22
CA GLN A 428 -6.45 8.95 3.55
C GLN A 428 -6.52 10.10 4.56
N SER A 429 -7.40 9.99 5.57
CA SER A 429 -7.60 11.04 6.57
C SER A 429 -6.35 11.26 7.43
N ILE A 430 -5.72 10.19 7.92
CA ILE A 430 -4.53 10.31 8.77
C ILE A 430 -3.32 10.82 7.97
N ASN A 431 -3.19 10.42 6.69
CA ASN A 431 -2.12 10.87 5.82
C ASN A 431 -2.30 12.32 5.35
N ALA A 432 -3.54 12.79 5.18
CA ALA A 432 -3.81 14.20 4.94
C ALA A 432 -3.26 15.07 6.10
N ILE A 433 -3.49 14.66 7.35
CA ILE A 433 -2.91 15.34 8.52
C ILE A 433 -1.39 15.22 8.56
N ARG A 434 -0.84 14.05 8.26
CA ARG A 434 0.62 13.88 8.15
C ARG A 434 1.21 14.91 7.18
N ASN A 435 0.65 15.03 5.98
CA ASN A 435 1.14 15.95 4.95
C ASN A 435 1.04 17.41 5.41
N LEU A 436 -0.05 17.78 6.11
CA LEU A 436 -0.19 19.10 6.73
C LEU A 436 0.90 19.37 7.78
N ILE A 437 1.15 18.39 8.67
CA ILE A 437 2.17 18.49 9.71
C ILE A 437 3.57 18.62 9.09
N GLN A 438 3.90 17.79 8.10
CA GLN A 438 5.19 17.84 7.41
C GLN A 438 5.42 19.18 6.71
N SER A 439 4.42 19.68 5.99
CA SER A 439 4.48 21.02 5.35
C SER A 439 4.67 22.13 6.38
N TYR A 440 3.94 22.07 7.50
CA TYR A 440 4.06 23.01 8.60
C TYR A 440 5.45 23.02 9.25
N ILE A 441 6.04 21.85 9.48
CA ILE A 441 7.39 21.73 10.04
C ILE A 441 8.43 22.31 9.08
N GLN A 442 8.34 21.97 7.79
CA GLN A 442 9.32 22.35 6.77
C GLN A 442 9.27 23.83 6.40
N ASN A 443 8.14 24.52 6.61
CA ASN A 443 8.01 25.93 6.27
C ASN A 443 8.39 26.85 7.44
N PRO A 444 9.61 27.41 7.52
CA PRO A 444 10.02 28.27 8.64
C PRO A 444 9.24 29.58 8.75
N LYS A 445 8.50 29.99 7.71
CA LYS A 445 7.71 31.24 7.72
C LYS A 445 6.34 31.06 8.37
N ASP A 446 5.85 29.82 8.48
CA ASP A 446 4.54 29.53 9.04
C ASP A 446 4.63 29.35 10.56
N ASN A 447 4.42 30.44 11.29
CA ASN A 447 4.52 30.48 12.75
C ASN A 447 3.17 30.40 13.47
N ARG A 448 2.05 30.40 12.72
CA ARG A 448 0.70 30.25 13.27
C ARG A 448 0.49 28.81 13.76
N PRO A 449 -0.33 28.53 14.77
CA PRO A 449 -0.48 27.17 15.25
C PRO A 449 -1.21 26.32 14.21
N LEU A 450 -0.74 25.09 14.00
CA LEU A 450 -1.42 24.14 13.14
C LEU A 450 -2.61 23.57 13.92
N SER A 451 -3.78 24.12 13.66
CA SER A 451 -5.03 23.74 14.32
C SER A 451 -5.76 22.64 13.54
N ILE A 452 -5.94 21.48 14.17
CA ILE A 452 -6.55 20.29 13.59
C ILE A 452 -7.70 19.83 14.51
N ALA A 453 -8.84 19.47 13.93
CA ALA A 453 -9.94 18.88 14.67
C ALA A 453 -9.98 17.35 14.50
N VAL A 454 -10.28 16.62 15.56
CA VAL A 454 -10.35 15.16 15.55
C VAL A 454 -11.69 14.72 16.13
N PHE A 455 -12.45 14.03 15.31
CA PHE A 455 -13.78 13.51 15.63
C PHE A 455 -13.76 11.98 15.64
N GLY A 456 -14.78 11.42 16.26
CA GLY A 456 -14.94 9.99 16.41
C GLY A 456 -15.62 9.69 17.74
N THR A 457 -16.26 8.55 17.84
CA THR A 457 -17.06 8.21 19.01
C THR A 457 -16.20 8.05 20.27
N PRO A 458 -16.75 8.20 21.49
CA PRO A 458 -16.00 7.97 22.71
C PRO A 458 -15.32 6.59 22.71
N GLY A 459 -14.00 6.58 22.91
CA GLY A 459 -13.21 5.35 22.85
C GLY A 459 -12.85 4.85 21.44
N SER A 460 -13.00 5.66 20.39
CA SER A 460 -12.52 5.34 19.02
C SER A 460 -10.98 5.38 18.88
N GLY A 461 -10.26 6.08 19.76
CA GLY A 461 -8.80 6.17 19.72
C GLY A 461 -8.21 7.47 19.14
N LYS A 462 -9.01 8.55 19.05
CA LYS A 462 -8.62 9.89 18.57
C LYS A 462 -7.23 10.36 19.02
N THR A 463 -7.05 10.54 20.33
CA THR A 463 -5.80 11.02 20.94
C THR A 463 -4.65 10.06 20.66
N PHE A 464 -4.90 8.76 20.71
CA PHE A 464 -3.90 7.74 20.45
C PHE A 464 -3.36 7.82 19.01
N ALA A 465 -4.24 7.91 18.01
CA ALA A 465 -3.84 7.97 16.60
C ALA A 465 -2.93 9.17 16.30
N ILE A 466 -3.30 10.38 16.75
CA ILE A 466 -2.50 11.59 16.52
C ILE A 466 -1.18 11.56 17.28
N LYS A 467 -1.16 11.08 18.54
CA LYS A 467 0.10 10.93 19.29
C LYS A 467 1.08 10.01 18.58
N GLN A 468 0.59 8.87 18.09
CA GLN A 468 1.43 7.92 17.36
C GLN A 468 1.95 8.50 16.04
N LEU A 469 1.10 9.23 15.29
CA LEU A 469 1.51 9.94 14.07
C LEU A 469 2.61 10.98 14.36
N VAL A 470 2.38 11.90 15.29
CA VAL A 470 3.32 12.99 15.57
C VAL A 470 4.64 12.46 16.12
N SER A 471 4.60 11.47 17.00
CA SER A 471 5.80 10.79 17.51
C SER A 471 6.62 10.16 16.37
N SER A 472 5.96 9.60 15.36
CA SER A 472 6.66 9.02 14.20
C SER A 472 7.35 10.04 13.30
N LEU A 473 6.90 11.31 13.31
CA LEU A 473 7.44 12.38 12.48
C LEU A 473 8.54 13.19 13.18
N LEU A 474 8.36 13.49 14.46
CA LEU A 474 9.22 14.42 15.22
C LEU A 474 10.11 13.74 16.27
N GLY A 475 9.87 12.46 16.58
CA GLY A 475 10.61 11.72 17.61
C GLY A 475 10.50 12.35 19.00
N GLU A 476 11.57 12.32 19.79
CA GLU A 476 11.60 12.77 21.20
C GLU A 476 11.54 14.29 21.41
N LYS A 477 11.50 15.09 20.33
CA LYS A 477 11.49 16.57 20.42
C LYS A 477 10.12 17.18 20.72
N VAL A 478 9.10 16.36 20.97
CA VAL A 478 7.71 16.76 21.15
C VAL A 478 7.36 16.85 22.63
N ARG A 479 6.78 17.97 23.05
CA ARG A 479 6.20 18.13 24.38
C ARG A 479 4.69 17.96 24.30
N GLU A 480 4.19 16.83 24.81
CA GLU A 480 2.75 16.57 24.87
C GLU A 480 2.10 17.32 26.04
N LEU A 481 1.02 18.05 25.75
CA LEU A 481 0.17 18.73 26.72
C LEU A 481 -1.28 18.33 26.45
N SER A 482 -2.02 17.90 27.48
CA SER A 482 -3.44 17.53 27.37
C SER A 482 -4.24 18.34 28.37
N PHE A 483 -5.32 18.95 27.90
CA PHE A 483 -6.23 19.75 28.69
C PHE A 483 -7.65 19.30 28.38
N ASN A 484 -8.40 18.89 29.40
CA ASN A 484 -9.81 18.51 29.26
C ASN A 484 -10.69 19.72 29.58
N LEU A 485 -11.37 20.25 28.57
CA LEU A 485 -12.13 21.50 28.68
C LEU A 485 -13.41 21.34 29.53
N SER A 486 -13.95 20.13 29.66
CA SER A 486 -15.09 19.87 30.56
C SER A 486 -14.73 20.01 32.05
N GLN A 487 -13.43 20.07 32.38
CA GLN A 487 -12.95 20.27 33.77
C GLN A 487 -12.62 21.73 34.06
N PHE A 488 -12.61 22.59 33.03
CA PHE A 488 -12.24 24.00 33.19
C PHE A 488 -13.46 24.78 33.66
N ASN A 489 -13.21 25.76 34.53
CA ASN A 489 -14.25 26.70 34.91
C ASN A 489 -14.19 27.94 33.99
N PRO A 490 -15.28 28.32 33.30
CA PRO A 490 -15.31 29.53 32.47
C PRO A 490 -14.94 30.82 33.23
N ASP A 491 -15.15 30.84 34.55
CA ASP A 491 -14.87 31.99 35.42
C ASP A 491 -13.45 31.98 36.03
N SER A 492 -12.63 30.96 35.75
CA SER A 492 -11.24 30.86 36.23
C SER A 492 -10.21 31.18 35.14
N ASP A 493 -8.94 31.32 35.55
CA ASP A 493 -7.81 31.52 34.63
C ASP A 493 -7.28 30.18 34.04
N ASP A 494 -7.99 29.05 34.19
CA ASP A 494 -7.50 27.70 33.82
C ASP A 494 -7.02 27.62 32.35
N LEU A 495 -7.78 28.20 31.42
CA LEU A 495 -7.42 28.24 30.00
C LEU A 495 -6.17 29.11 29.75
N ILE A 496 -6.03 30.19 30.51
CA ILE A 496 -4.87 31.07 30.40
C ILE A 496 -3.61 30.38 30.96
N GLU A 497 -3.72 29.70 32.09
CA GLU A 497 -2.64 28.86 32.65
C GLU A 497 -2.22 27.77 31.66
N ALA A 498 -3.18 27.15 30.96
CA ALA A 498 -2.88 26.20 29.90
C ALA A 498 -2.05 26.84 28.77
N PHE A 499 -2.39 28.04 28.30
CA PHE A 499 -1.60 28.75 27.30
C PHE A 499 -0.20 29.15 27.80
N HIS A 500 -0.04 29.49 29.08
CA HIS A 500 1.28 29.70 29.67
C HIS A 500 2.15 28.44 29.56
N ARG A 501 1.61 27.26 29.87
CA ARG A 501 2.34 25.98 29.73
C ARG A 501 2.72 25.66 28.29
N VAL A 502 1.86 25.99 27.33
CA VAL A 502 2.18 25.86 25.89
C VAL A 502 3.34 26.77 25.51
N ARG A 503 3.31 28.02 25.97
CA ARG A 503 4.37 29.00 25.74
C ARG A 503 5.70 28.54 26.32
N ASP A 504 5.71 28.05 27.56
CA ASP A 504 6.92 27.59 28.23
C ASP A 504 7.61 26.46 27.44
N ALA A 505 6.83 25.48 26.96
CA ALA A 505 7.35 24.40 26.11
C ALA A 505 8.02 24.93 24.83
N SER A 506 7.42 25.93 24.19
CA SER A 506 8.01 26.57 23.01
C SER A 506 9.29 27.35 23.33
N ILE A 507 9.37 28.01 24.50
CA ILE A 507 10.57 28.76 24.93
C ILE A 507 11.72 27.79 25.24
N GLU A 508 11.43 26.63 25.81
CA GLU A 508 12.38 25.54 26.08
C GLU A 508 12.88 24.83 24.81
N SER A 509 12.57 25.35 23.62
CA SER A 509 12.91 24.75 22.32
C SER A 509 12.34 23.34 22.12
N GLN A 510 11.28 22.99 22.83
CA GLN A 510 10.48 21.80 22.59
C GLN A 510 9.34 22.15 21.62
N PHE A 511 8.89 21.18 20.83
CA PHE A 511 7.78 21.38 19.91
C PHE A 511 6.46 21.02 20.61
N PRO A 512 5.57 21.98 20.95
CA PRO A 512 4.37 21.67 21.73
C PRO A 512 3.30 20.98 20.87
N LEU A 513 2.81 19.83 21.34
CA LEU A 513 1.63 19.14 20.82
C LEU A 513 0.53 19.21 21.88
N VAL A 514 -0.50 20.00 21.62
CA VAL A 514 -1.51 20.35 22.61
C VAL A 514 -2.85 19.74 22.26
N PHE A 515 -3.39 18.91 23.15
CA PHE A 515 -4.72 18.33 23.05
C PHE A 515 -5.70 19.14 23.89
N TRP A 516 -6.73 19.65 23.22
CA TRP A 516 -7.93 20.24 23.81
C TRP A 516 -9.03 19.18 23.72
N ASP A 517 -9.09 18.31 24.73
CA ASP A 517 -10.05 17.21 24.80
C ASP A 517 -11.43 17.72 25.25
N GLU A 518 -12.50 17.08 24.75
CA GLU A 518 -13.89 17.44 25.04
C GLU A 518 -14.21 18.90 24.63
N PHE A 519 -13.63 19.39 23.53
CA PHE A 519 -13.83 20.79 23.10
C PHE A 519 -15.25 21.10 22.61
N ASP A 520 -16.00 20.06 22.23
CA ASP A 520 -17.36 20.16 21.72
C ASP A 520 -18.45 19.97 22.80
N THR A 521 -18.06 20.01 24.09
CA THR A 521 -18.97 20.00 25.24
C THR A 521 -19.46 21.40 25.61
N ASP A 522 -20.27 21.49 26.68
CA ASP A 522 -20.67 22.74 27.35
C ASP A 522 -21.21 23.82 26.42
N ASP A 523 -22.02 23.39 25.44
CA ASP A 523 -22.63 24.28 24.45
C ASP A 523 -21.61 25.16 23.71
N LEU A 524 -20.44 24.59 23.42
CA LEU A 524 -19.36 25.19 22.63
C LEU A 524 -18.84 26.53 23.19
N GLU A 525 -18.94 26.73 24.50
CA GLU A 525 -18.58 28.00 25.15
C GLU A 525 -17.13 28.41 24.89
N TRP A 526 -16.23 27.42 24.79
CA TRP A 526 -14.79 27.62 24.65
C TRP A 526 -14.34 28.11 23.27
N LEU A 527 -15.12 27.90 22.19
CA LEU A 527 -14.66 28.15 20.81
C LEU A 527 -14.18 29.58 20.57
N LYS A 528 -14.89 30.57 21.13
CA LYS A 528 -14.57 32.00 21.00
C LYS A 528 -13.19 32.35 21.57
N HIS A 529 -12.73 31.61 22.59
CA HIS A 529 -11.46 31.88 23.28
C HIS A 529 -10.24 31.38 22.50
N PHE A 530 -10.42 30.42 21.58
CA PHE A 530 -9.34 29.89 20.75
C PHE A 530 -9.07 30.71 19.47
N LEU A 531 -9.98 31.60 19.07
CA LEU A 531 -9.91 32.30 17.77
C LEU A 531 -8.62 33.12 17.58
N VAL A 532 -8.18 33.84 18.63
CA VAL A 532 -6.95 34.64 18.58
C VAL A 532 -5.70 33.75 18.71
N PRO A 533 -5.62 32.81 19.67
CA PRO A 533 -4.54 31.83 19.73
C PRO A 533 -4.28 31.08 18.42
N MET A 534 -5.33 30.60 17.74
CA MET A 534 -5.23 29.85 16.48
C MET A 534 -4.75 30.70 15.29
N GLU A 535 -5.08 31.99 15.26
CA GLU A 535 -4.79 32.86 14.12
C GLU A 535 -3.44 33.57 14.26
N GLU A 536 -3.09 33.98 15.48
CA GLU A 536 -1.97 34.89 15.73
C GLU A 536 -0.84 34.32 16.60
N SER A 537 -0.95 33.07 17.09
CA SER A 537 -0.02 32.46 18.07
C SER A 537 0.16 33.29 19.35
N LYS A 538 -0.92 33.94 19.79
CA LYS A 538 -0.92 34.90 20.89
C LYS A 538 -2.15 34.75 21.75
N PHE A 539 -2.03 35.08 23.03
CA PHE A 539 -3.17 35.17 23.95
C PHE A 539 -3.05 36.42 24.83
N HIS A 540 -4.18 36.90 25.34
CA HIS A 540 -4.24 38.07 26.22
C HIS A 540 -4.39 37.64 27.67
N TYR A 541 -3.59 38.23 28.56
CA TYR A 541 -3.74 38.10 30.01
C TYR A 541 -3.50 39.46 30.68
N HIS A 542 -4.47 39.93 31.47
CA HIS A 542 -4.45 41.28 32.09
C HIS A 542 -4.05 42.42 31.13
N GLY A 543 -4.52 42.37 29.87
CA GLY A 543 -4.20 43.39 28.85
C GLY A 543 -2.81 43.26 28.22
N ILE A 544 -1.98 42.30 28.67
CA ILE A 544 -0.68 41.98 28.09
C ILE A 544 -0.87 40.87 27.06
N LEU A 545 -0.16 40.99 25.94
CA LEU A 545 -0.18 40.02 24.86
C LEU A 545 1.04 39.10 24.97
N HIS A 546 0.79 37.80 25.08
CA HIS A 546 1.81 36.77 25.23
C HIS A 546 1.90 35.91 23.95
N PRO A 547 3.05 35.88 23.25
CA PRO A 547 3.25 35.00 22.10
C PRO A 547 3.75 33.61 22.51
N PHE A 548 3.48 32.61 21.68
CA PHE A 548 4.14 31.30 21.71
C PHE A 548 4.59 30.92 20.29
N GLY A 549 5.61 30.05 20.18
CA GLY A 549 6.16 29.61 18.90
C GLY A 549 5.33 28.54 18.21
N LYS A 550 5.93 27.90 17.20
CA LYS A 550 5.28 26.83 16.42
C LYS A 550 4.71 25.77 17.35
N THR A 551 3.44 25.44 17.15
CA THR A 551 2.66 24.56 18.01
C THR A 551 1.60 23.86 17.17
N ILE A 552 1.25 22.62 17.52
CA ILE A 552 0.09 21.92 16.97
C ILE A 552 -1.03 21.93 18.02
N PHE A 553 -2.20 22.44 17.64
CA PHE A 553 -3.43 22.36 18.43
C PHE A 553 -4.31 21.25 17.88
N VAL A 554 -4.65 20.28 18.73
CA VAL A 554 -5.52 19.15 18.41
C VAL A 554 -6.79 19.30 19.22
N PHE A 555 -7.90 19.62 18.55
CA PHE A 555 -9.22 19.74 19.16
C PHE A 555 -9.94 18.40 19.05
N ALA A 556 -10.00 17.63 20.14
CA ALA A 556 -10.55 16.28 20.15
C ALA A 556 -11.98 16.29 20.71
N GLY A 557 -12.97 16.10 19.84
CA GLY A 557 -14.39 16.18 20.21
C GLY A 557 -14.92 14.85 20.75
N GLY A 558 -15.75 14.86 21.78
CA GLY A 558 -16.39 13.70 22.38
C GLY A 558 -17.88 13.57 22.07
N VAL A 559 -18.54 14.65 21.66
CA VAL A 559 -19.99 14.72 21.41
C VAL A 559 -20.33 14.41 19.96
N CYS A 560 -19.67 15.07 19.02
CA CYS A 560 -19.91 14.86 17.58
C CYS A 560 -19.03 13.71 17.05
N PRO A 561 -19.61 12.66 16.44
CA PRO A 561 -18.86 11.53 15.90
C PRO A 561 -18.10 11.87 14.62
N SER A 562 -18.48 12.95 13.91
CA SER A 562 -17.84 13.39 12.67
C SER A 562 -17.78 14.91 12.54
N PHE A 563 -16.85 15.40 11.72
CA PHE A 563 -16.77 16.82 11.37
C PHE A 563 -18.05 17.34 10.68
N ASP A 564 -18.67 16.50 9.84
CA ASP A 564 -19.89 16.87 9.13
C ASP A 564 -21.04 17.19 10.10
N GLU A 565 -21.23 16.36 11.13
CA GLU A 565 -22.21 16.61 12.19
C GLU A 565 -21.89 17.86 13.02
N PHE A 566 -20.62 18.05 13.38
CA PHE A 566 -20.18 19.24 14.10
C PHE A 566 -20.45 20.52 13.29
N SER A 567 -20.11 20.52 12.00
CA SER A 567 -20.26 21.68 11.11
C SER A 567 -21.71 22.11 10.89
N ARG A 568 -22.66 21.18 11.06
CA ARG A 568 -24.11 21.44 10.98
C ARG A 568 -24.73 21.90 12.30
N GLY A 569 -23.95 22.00 13.38
CA GLY A 569 -24.45 22.36 14.70
C GLY A 569 -25.23 21.22 15.38
N SER A 570 -24.94 19.96 15.04
CA SER A 570 -25.65 18.79 15.59
C SER A 570 -25.20 18.37 17.00
N TYR A 571 -24.48 19.23 17.72
CA TYR A 571 -23.99 18.95 19.08
C TYR A 571 -25.09 18.99 20.17
N LYS A 572 -26.32 19.41 19.81
CA LYS A 572 -27.52 19.37 20.67
C LYS A 572 -28.65 18.51 20.05
N ASN A 573 -29.34 17.75 20.89
CA ASN A 573 -30.56 17.03 20.54
C ASN A 573 -31.77 17.98 20.49
N SER A 574 -31.89 18.77 19.41
CA SER A 574 -33.08 19.57 19.08
C SER A 574 -33.71 19.09 17.76
N THR A 575 -35.04 19.08 17.67
CA THR A 575 -35.80 18.59 16.49
C THR A 575 -35.85 19.60 15.33
N ASP A 576 -35.41 20.85 15.53
CA ASP A 576 -35.48 21.91 14.51
C ASP A 576 -34.09 22.31 13.97
N ASN A 577 -33.78 21.86 12.75
CA ASN A 577 -32.46 22.04 12.11
C ASN A 577 -32.09 23.50 11.83
N LYS A 578 -33.07 24.40 11.60
CA LYS A 578 -32.76 25.82 11.37
C LYS A 578 -32.28 26.51 12.64
N ASN A 579 -32.86 26.16 13.79
CA ASN A 579 -32.48 26.72 15.07
C ASN A 579 -31.11 26.22 15.56
N LYS A 580 -30.71 25.00 15.19
CA LYS A 580 -29.38 24.42 15.49
C LYS A 580 -28.22 25.22 14.90
N TYR A 581 -28.28 25.52 13.60
CA TYR A 581 -27.18 26.21 12.93
C TYR A 581 -27.06 27.69 13.35
N GLU A 582 -28.19 28.35 13.63
CA GLU A 582 -28.16 29.71 14.19
C GLU A 582 -27.53 29.77 15.58
N ASP A 583 -27.77 28.77 16.44
CA ASP A 583 -27.10 28.65 17.74
C ASP A 583 -25.59 28.43 17.57
N PHE A 584 -25.21 27.49 16.70
CA PHE A 584 -23.81 27.22 16.34
C PHE A 584 -23.08 28.50 15.86
N LYS A 585 -23.75 29.33 15.06
CA LYS A 585 -23.23 30.62 14.61
C LYS A 585 -23.03 31.62 15.75
N LYS A 586 -23.97 31.71 16.69
CA LYS A 586 -23.84 32.57 17.88
C LYS A 586 -22.64 32.17 18.75
N LYS A 587 -22.33 30.88 18.80
CA LYS A 587 -21.17 30.31 19.51
C LYS A 587 -19.84 30.43 18.77
N LYS A 588 -19.80 31.17 17.64
CA LYS A 588 -18.59 31.31 16.80
C LYS A 588 -18.11 30.00 16.17
N GLY A 589 -19.01 29.02 16.00
CA GLY A 589 -18.71 27.75 15.35
C GLY A 589 -18.11 27.91 13.94
N PRO A 590 -18.73 28.68 13.03
CA PRO A 590 -18.17 28.93 11.70
C PRO A 590 -16.82 29.68 11.74
N ASP A 591 -16.64 30.62 12.68
CA ASP A 591 -15.37 31.33 12.88
C ASP A 591 -14.24 30.41 13.38
N PHE A 592 -14.59 29.41 14.20
CA PHE A 592 -13.66 28.40 14.66
C PHE A 592 -13.26 27.44 13.53
N ILE A 593 -14.26 26.95 12.76
CA ILE A 593 -14.03 26.05 11.62
C ILE A 593 -13.11 26.72 10.58
N SER A 594 -13.29 28.01 10.30
CA SER A 594 -12.45 28.72 9.32
C SER A 594 -10.98 28.87 9.73
N ARG A 595 -10.64 28.62 11.00
CA ARG A 595 -9.27 28.62 11.52
C ARG A 595 -8.68 27.21 11.64
N LEU A 596 -9.48 26.17 11.45
CA LEU A 596 -8.97 24.81 11.30
C LEU A 596 -8.27 24.66 9.96
N ARG A 597 -7.13 23.98 9.96
CA ARG A 597 -6.38 23.66 8.73
C ARG A 597 -6.63 22.24 8.23
N GLY A 598 -7.27 21.40 9.03
CA GLY A 598 -7.62 20.03 8.68
C GLY A 598 -8.45 19.37 9.76
N TYR A 599 -9.06 18.24 9.42
CA TYR A 599 -9.77 17.39 10.38
C TYR A 599 -9.55 15.91 10.10
N VAL A 600 -9.85 15.05 11.08
CA VAL A 600 -9.85 13.59 10.95
C VAL A 600 -11.07 13.02 11.64
N ASN A 601 -11.74 12.08 10.97
CA ASN A 601 -12.73 11.22 11.59
C ASN A 601 -12.07 9.86 11.88
N ILE A 602 -11.91 9.49 13.15
CA ILE A 602 -11.38 8.18 13.55
C ILE A 602 -12.56 7.24 13.78
N LYS A 603 -12.62 6.13 13.03
CA LYS A 603 -13.69 5.15 13.16
C LYS A 603 -13.44 4.27 14.39
N GLY A 604 -14.51 3.91 15.08
CA GLY A 604 -14.45 3.00 16.22
C GLY A 604 -14.48 1.52 15.80
N PRO A 605 -14.53 0.60 16.77
CA PRO A 605 -14.74 -0.82 16.51
C PRO A 605 -16.17 -1.14 16.05
N ASN A 606 -17.12 -0.21 16.14
CA ASN A 606 -18.48 -0.45 15.68
C ASN A 606 -18.64 -0.06 14.20
N PRO A 607 -19.63 -0.63 13.48
CA PRO A 607 -20.03 -0.11 12.18
C PRO A 607 -20.37 1.37 12.28
N TYR A 608 -19.89 2.17 11.34
CA TYR A 608 -20.09 3.61 11.31
C TYR A 608 -21.59 3.96 11.31
N GLY A 609 -22.00 4.87 12.20
CA GLY A 609 -23.39 5.34 12.29
C GLY A 609 -24.30 4.51 13.20
N ILE A 610 -23.79 3.44 13.83
CA ILE A 610 -24.58 2.62 14.78
C ILE A 610 -25.04 3.44 16.00
N GLU A 611 -24.35 4.53 16.33
CA GLU A 611 -24.69 5.38 17.48
C GLU A 611 -26.02 6.13 17.29
N SER A 612 -26.47 6.29 16.05
CA SER A 612 -27.78 6.87 15.71
C SER A 612 -28.96 5.92 15.99
N CYS A 613 -28.69 4.66 16.34
CA CYS A 613 -29.72 3.70 16.73
C CYS A 613 -30.08 3.91 18.21
N THR A 614 -31.31 4.36 18.46
CA THR A 614 -31.88 4.40 19.81
C THR A 614 -31.99 2.97 20.34
N ASP A 615 -31.77 2.75 21.65
CA ASP A 615 -31.85 1.43 22.31
C ASP A 615 -33.31 0.90 22.44
N SER A 616 -34.13 1.07 21.40
CA SER A 616 -35.52 0.63 21.31
C SER A 616 -35.59 -0.75 20.67
N ARG A 617 -35.86 -1.77 21.50
CA ARG A 617 -35.94 -3.21 21.16
C ARG A 617 -37.01 -3.56 20.10
N GLU A 618 -36.81 -3.18 18.85
CA GLU A 618 -37.66 -3.53 17.71
C GLU A 618 -36.90 -4.35 16.66
N SER A 619 -37.62 -5.16 15.86
CA SER A 619 -37.05 -5.96 14.77
C SER A 619 -36.34 -5.13 13.69
N SER A 620 -36.56 -3.82 13.68
CA SER A 620 -35.91 -2.82 12.81
C SER A 620 -34.41 -2.63 13.11
N ASP A 621 -33.94 -2.88 14.35
CA ASP A 621 -32.53 -2.69 14.72
C ASP A 621 -31.60 -3.74 14.10
N ASP A 622 -32.10 -4.98 13.92
CA ASP A 622 -31.32 -6.07 13.32
C ASP A 622 -31.13 -5.88 11.82
N GLU A 623 -32.14 -5.35 11.14
CA GLU A 623 -32.08 -4.98 9.74
C GLU A 623 -31.14 -3.79 9.52
N LYS A 624 -31.25 -2.76 10.37
CA LYS A 624 -30.36 -1.59 10.33
C LYS A 624 -28.90 -1.95 10.64
N TYR A 625 -28.63 -2.80 11.63
CA TYR A 625 -27.27 -3.30 11.88
C TYR A 625 -26.69 -4.02 10.66
N ARG A 626 -27.48 -4.88 9.99
CA ARG A 626 -27.03 -5.58 8.78
C ARG A 626 -26.72 -4.60 7.66
N GLU A 627 -27.57 -3.61 7.44
CA GLU A 627 -27.35 -2.56 6.44
C GLU A 627 -26.06 -1.78 6.73
N LEU A 628 -25.85 -1.32 7.97
CA LEU A 628 -24.64 -0.58 8.35
C LEU A 628 -23.38 -1.45 8.25
N SER A 629 -23.46 -2.71 8.66
CA SER A 629 -22.33 -3.65 8.60
C SER A 629 -21.93 -3.98 7.17
N GLN A 630 -22.90 -4.01 6.23
CA GLN A 630 -22.63 -4.17 4.80
C GLN A 630 -22.02 -2.91 4.16
N LYS A 631 -22.37 -1.72 4.66
CA LYS A 631 -21.76 -0.46 4.19
C LYS A 631 -20.32 -0.29 4.68
N ASP A 632 -20.02 -0.75 5.90
CA ASP A 632 -18.74 -0.54 6.58
C ASP A 632 -18.05 -1.85 6.97
N ILE A 633 -17.92 -2.81 6.06
CA ILE A 633 -17.39 -4.17 6.34
C ILE A 633 -15.98 -4.14 6.99
N ALA A 634 -15.20 -3.08 6.73
CA ALA A 634 -13.87 -2.86 7.31
C ALA A 634 -13.87 -2.80 8.85
N TYR A 635 -15.01 -2.58 9.51
CA TYR A 635 -15.11 -2.63 10.97
C TYR A 635 -14.65 -3.96 11.58
N LEU A 636 -14.80 -5.08 10.85
CA LEU A 636 -14.32 -6.39 11.29
C LEU A 636 -12.79 -6.42 11.39
N LEU A 637 -12.10 -5.85 10.40
CA LEU A 637 -10.64 -5.73 10.42
C LEU A 637 -10.20 -4.78 11.52
N ARG A 638 -10.90 -3.65 11.72
CA ARG A 638 -10.64 -2.75 12.86
C ARG A 638 -10.76 -3.47 14.19
N ARG A 639 -11.84 -4.23 14.42
CA ARG A 639 -12.03 -5.05 15.64
C ARG A 639 -10.90 -6.06 15.83
N ALA A 640 -10.52 -6.76 14.77
CA ALA A 640 -9.46 -7.75 14.83
C ALA A 640 -8.10 -7.14 15.16
N ILE A 641 -7.76 -5.99 14.55
CA ILE A 641 -6.52 -5.25 14.84
C ILE A 641 -6.51 -4.79 16.30
N ILE A 642 -7.61 -4.17 16.77
CA ILE A 642 -7.74 -3.71 18.15
C ILE A 642 -7.62 -4.89 19.13
N LEU A 643 -8.40 -5.96 18.93
CA LEU A 643 -8.38 -7.14 19.77
C LEU A 643 -6.99 -7.77 19.81
N ARG A 644 -6.34 -7.92 18.65
CA ARG A 644 -5.00 -8.50 18.55
C ARG A 644 -3.99 -7.67 19.36
N ALA A 645 -4.03 -6.35 19.23
CA ALA A 645 -3.18 -5.45 20.00
C ALA A 645 -3.46 -5.57 21.52
N SER A 646 -4.73 -5.62 21.93
CA SER A 646 -5.13 -5.83 23.33
C SER A 646 -4.60 -7.15 23.90
N LEU A 647 -4.70 -8.25 23.14
CA LEU A 647 -4.20 -9.56 23.57
C LEU A 647 -2.67 -9.56 23.71
N GLN A 648 -1.95 -8.93 22.77
CA GLN A 648 -0.48 -8.83 22.84
C GLN A 648 -0.01 -8.01 24.04
N GLU A 649 -0.72 -6.93 24.37
CA GLU A 649 -0.37 -6.05 25.48
C GLU A 649 -0.76 -6.64 26.85
N LEU A 650 -1.97 -7.18 26.98
CA LEU A 650 -2.55 -7.59 28.26
C LEU A 650 -2.38 -9.07 28.57
N MET A 651 -2.18 -9.91 27.55
CA MET A 651 -2.06 -11.37 27.67
C MET A 651 -0.90 -11.93 26.82
N PRO A 652 0.34 -11.46 27.00
CA PRO A 652 1.46 -11.91 26.17
C PRO A 652 1.72 -13.43 26.29
N SER A 653 1.29 -14.08 27.36
CA SER A 653 1.46 -15.52 27.59
C SER A 653 0.71 -16.43 26.62
N ILE A 654 -0.35 -15.95 25.98
CA ILE A 654 -1.12 -16.71 24.98
C ILE A 654 -0.58 -16.52 23.56
N ILE A 655 0.39 -15.62 23.36
CA ILE A 655 1.05 -15.42 22.08
C ILE A 655 2.26 -16.36 22.00
N GLY A 656 2.19 -17.33 21.11
CA GLY A 656 3.26 -18.28 20.85
C GLY A 656 4.52 -17.61 20.29
N LYS A 657 5.63 -18.35 20.27
CA LYS A 657 6.91 -17.89 19.67
C LYS A 657 6.78 -17.65 18.16
N ASP A 658 5.88 -18.37 17.51
CA ASP A 658 5.46 -18.22 16.12
C ASP A 658 4.53 -17.03 15.89
N LYS A 659 4.29 -16.21 16.93
CA LYS A 659 3.30 -15.12 16.98
C LYS A 659 1.85 -15.59 16.87
N MET A 660 1.55 -16.89 16.95
CA MET A 660 0.16 -17.36 16.91
C MET A 660 -0.53 -17.15 18.27
N ALA A 661 -1.75 -16.61 18.29
CA ALA A 661 -2.57 -16.50 19.49
C ALA A 661 -3.26 -17.83 19.79
N SER A 662 -3.11 -18.29 21.02
CA SER A 662 -3.83 -19.44 21.55
C SER A 662 -5.14 -18.99 22.18
N ILE A 663 -6.18 -18.88 21.35
CA ILE A 663 -7.53 -18.42 21.71
C ILE A 663 -8.57 -19.29 21.01
N SER A 664 -9.71 -19.54 21.64
CA SER A 664 -10.79 -20.30 21.03
C SER A 664 -11.50 -19.48 19.94
N THR A 665 -11.86 -20.15 18.85
CA THR A 665 -12.55 -19.55 17.69
C THR A 665 -13.88 -18.92 18.08
N GLY A 666 -14.64 -19.56 18.98
CA GLY A 666 -15.87 -18.98 19.56
C GLY A 666 -15.64 -17.65 20.28
N VAL A 667 -14.56 -17.51 21.06
CA VAL A 667 -14.24 -16.23 21.72
C VAL A 667 -13.93 -15.15 20.67
N ILE A 668 -13.10 -15.46 19.67
CA ILE A 668 -12.79 -14.51 18.59
C ILE A 668 -14.10 -14.10 17.88
N ARG A 669 -14.97 -15.06 17.56
CA ARG A 669 -16.28 -14.83 16.95
C ARG A 669 -17.15 -13.88 17.77
N GLY A 670 -17.23 -14.09 19.08
CA GLY A 670 -17.90 -13.16 19.99
C GLY A 670 -17.37 -11.74 19.86
N PHE A 671 -16.04 -11.59 19.87
CA PHE A 671 -15.44 -10.27 19.74
C PHE A 671 -15.65 -9.60 18.38
N LEU A 672 -15.66 -10.37 17.29
CA LEU A 672 -15.79 -9.80 15.96
C LEU A 672 -17.24 -9.52 15.56
N LEU A 673 -18.20 -10.37 15.97
CA LEU A 673 -19.58 -10.30 15.46
C LEU A 673 -20.60 -9.66 16.41
N ALA A 674 -20.23 -9.34 17.65
CA ALA A 674 -21.15 -8.67 18.57
C ALA A 674 -21.71 -7.37 17.98
N LYS A 675 -23.02 -7.13 18.09
CA LYS A 675 -23.66 -5.98 17.42
C LYS A 675 -23.04 -4.63 17.81
N LYS A 676 -22.73 -4.41 19.09
CA LYS A 676 -22.27 -3.10 19.59
C LYS A 676 -21.34 -3.20 20.80
N TYR A 677 -20.25 -2.44 20.79
CA TYR A 677 -19.43 -2.13 21.96
C TYR A 677 -19.82 -0.76 22.53
N LEU A 678 -20.25 -0.73 23.80
CA LEU A 678 -20.85 0.43 24.43
C LEU A 678 -19.88 1.60 24.66
N HIS A 679 -18.58 1.32 24.77
CA HIS A 679 -17.53 2.31 25.02
C HIS A 679 -16.38 2.21 24.01
N GLY A 680 -16.70 1.79 22.78
CA GLY A 680 -15.72 1.66 21.71
C GLY A 680 -14.57 0.68 22.05
N SER A 681 -13.34 1.02 21.68
CA SER A 681 -12.15 0.17 21.92
C SER A 681 -11.88 -0.07 23.41
N ARG A 682 -12.34 0.83 24.30
CA ARG A 682 -12.20 0.65 25.76
C ARG A 682 -12.98 -0.58 26.22
N SER A 683 -14.15 -0.86 25.64
CA SER A 683 -14.91 -2.07 25.95
C SER A 683 -14.11 -3.33 25.62
N ILE A 684 -13.50 -3.41 24.44
CA ILE A 684 -12.68 -4.57 24.04
C ILE A 684 -11.51 -4.76 25.01
N ASN A 685 -10.76 -3.67 25.29
CA ASN A 685 -9.65 -3.69 26.24
C ASN A 685 -10.08 -4.14 27.65
N THR A 686 -11.21 -3.64 28.15
CA THR A 686 -11.71 -3.99 29.49
C THR A 686 -12.18 -5.43 29.56
N ILE A 687 -12.90 -5.95 28.55
CA ILE A 687 -13.30 -7.36 28.52
C ILE A 687 -12.06 -8.26 28.53
N VAL A 688 -11.04 -7.96 27.72
CA VAL A 688 -9.77 -8.70 27.72
C VAL A 688 -9.12 -8.61 29.10
N ARG A 689 -8.97 -7.41 29.68
CA ARG A 689 -8.36 -7.23 31.01
C ARG A 689 -9.08 -7.97 32.14
N MET A 690 -10.41 -8.00 32.11
CA MET A 690 -11.23 -8.69 33.12
C MET A 690 -11.24 -10.21 32.91
N SER A 691 -10.88 -10.69 31.72
CA SER A 691 -10.81 -12.11 31.44
C SER A 691 -9.64 -12.72 32.22
N SER A 692 -9.92 -13.75 33.00
CA SER A 692 -8.97 -14.31 33.96
C SER A 692 -8.09 -15.39 33.33
N ILE A 693 -6.86 -15.04 32.97
CA ILE A 693 -5.84 -16.03 32.56
C ILE A 693 -4.81 -16.13 33.67
N SER A 694 -4.80 -17.26 34.37
CA SER A 694 -3.74 -17.56 35.35
C SER A 694 -2.37 -17.63 34.66
N SER A 695 -1.30 -17.29 35.36
CA SER A 695 0.08 -17.31 34.82
C SER A 695 0.50 -18.64 34.16
N ASN A 696 -0.13 -19.76 34.53
CA ASN A 696 0.12 -21.09 33.97
C ASN A 696 -0.76 -21.45 32.75
N GLN A 697 -1.79 -20.67 32.46
CA GLN A 697 -2.69 -20.91 31.33
C GLN A 697 -2.16 -20.21 30.08
N LYS A 698 -2.03 -20.99 28.99
CA LYS A 698 -1.58 -20.52 27.68
C LYS A 698 -2.71 -20.53 26.64
N HIS A 699 -3.97 -20.59 27.07
CA HIS A 699 -5.11 -20.67 26.17
C HIS A 699 -6.28 -19.85 26.70
N PHE A 700 -6.85 -18.99 25.85
CA PHE A 700 -8.01 -18.19 26.17
C PHE A 700 -9.27 -18.82 25.57
N SER A 701 -10.16 -19.35 26.41
CA SER A 701 -11.45 -19.91 26.00
C SER A 701 -12.62 -19.17 26.65
N ALA A 702 -13.85 -19.60 26.35
CA ALA A 702 -15.05 -18.98 26.89
C ALA A 702 -15.12 -19.04 28.43
N SER A 703 -14.43 -19.99 29.07
CA SER A 703 -14.43 -20.15 30.53
C SER A 703 -13.71 -19.01 31.27
N GLN A 704 -12.83 -18.27 30.59
CA GLN A 704 -12.09 -17.17 31.18
C GLN A 704 -12.81 -15.83 31.01
N LEU A 705 -13.89 -15.78 30.23
CA LEU A 705 -14.66 -14.55 30.02
C LEU A 705 -15.29 -14.08 31.36
N PRO A 706 -15.49 -12.76 31.52
CA PRO A 706 -16.25 -12.22 32.65
C PRO A 706 -17.68 -12.76 32.67
N SER A 707 -18.35 -12.61 33.83
CA SER A 707 -19.78 -12.95 33.93
C SER A 707 -20.63 -12.11 32.97
N ASP A 708 -21.78 -12.65 32.58
CA ASP A 708 -22.72 -11.97 31.67
C ASP A 708 -23.10 -10.56 32.16
N GLU A 709 -23.25 -10.36 33.48
CA GLU A 709 -23.54 -9.05 34.07
C GLU A 709 -22.41 -8.03 33.84
N LEU A 710 -21.14 -8.47 33.95
CA LEU A 710 -19.98 -7.62 33.67
C LEU A 710 -19.83 -7.36 32.17
N LEU A 711 -20.13 -8.35 31.32
CA LEU A 711 -20.09 -8.19 29.87
C LEU A 711 -21.12 -7.16 29.38
N LYS A 712 -22.33 -7.13 29.96
CA LYS A 712 -23.38 -6.15 29.63
C LYS A 712 -22.99 -4.70 29.86
N LEU A 713 -21.97 -4.43 30.68
CA LEU A 713 -21.41 -3.08 30.85
C LEU A 713 -20.61 -2.61 29.63
N HIS A 714 -20.20 -3.53 28.74
CA HIS A 714 -19.23 -3.24 27.69
C HIS A 714 -19.69 -3.63 26.29
N VAL A 715 -20.52 -4.67 26.15
CA VAL A 715 -20.92 -5.25 24.87
C VAL A 715 -22.40 -5.65 24.87
N SER A 716 -23.01 -5.65 23.68
CA SER A 716 -24.40 -6.05 23.47
C SER A 716 -24.67 -7.50 23.88
N GLU A 717 -25.94 -7.79 24.25
CA GLU A 717 -26.36 -9.07 24.84
C GLU A 717 -26.14 -10.29 23.92
N ASP A 718 -25.97 -10.07 22.62
CA ASP A 718 -25.67 -11.13 21.65
C ASP A 718 -24.25 -11.68 21.76
N PHE A 719 -23.32 -11.01 22.46
CA PHE A 719 -21.92 -11.46 22.54
C PHE A 719 -21.78 -12.92 22.96
N ILE A 720 -22.41 -13.35 24.06
CA ILE A 720 -22.34 -14.75 24.53
C ILE A 720 -23.03 -15.71 23.56
N LYS A 721 -24.12 -15.28 22.92
CA LYS A 721 -24.75 -16.04 21.83
C LYS A 721 -23.78 -16.23 20.67
N GLU A 722 -23.00 -15.21 20.33
CA GLU A 722 -22.00 -15.32 19.27
C GLU A 722 -20.79 -16.18 19.69
N VAL A 723 -20.41 -16.18 20.97
CA VAL A 723 -19.38 -17.09 21.52
C VAL A 723 -19.80 -18.55 21.48
N THR A 724 -21.08 -18.83 21.78
CA THR A 724 -21.63 -20.19 21.89
C THR A 724 -22.06 -20.77 20.55
N LYS A 725 -22.42 -19.93 19.57
CA LYS A 725 -22.59 -20.32 18.17
C LYS A 725 -21.24 -20.87 17.67
N GLY A 726 -21.11 -22.19 17.72
CA GLY A 726 -19.88 -22.89 17.42
C GLY A 726 -19.29 -22.45 16.07
N GLU A 727 -17.97 -22.26 16.05
CA GLU A 727 -17.22 -22.28 14.81
C GLU A 727 -16.79 -23.71 14.50
N LEU A 728 -16.34 -23.94 13.26
CA LEU A 728 -15.61 -25.17 12.96
C LEU A 728 -14.41 -25.24 13.92
N GLU A 729 -14.44 -26.23 14.81
CA GLU A 729 -13.35 -26.49 15.74
C GLU A 729 -12.05 -26.75 14.99
N LYS A 730 -10.92 -26.49 15.66
CA LYS A 730 -9.58 -26.73 15.11
C LYS A 730 -9.45 -28.14 14.52
N SER A 731 -10.05 -29.14 15.15
CA SER A 731 -10.07 -30.54 14.71
C SER A 731 -10.70 -30.71 13.32
N ILE A 732 -11.78 -30.01 13.02
CA ILE A 732 -12.48 -30.08 11.72
C ILE A 732 -11.72 -29.32 10.67
N ILE A 733 -11.14 -28.16 11.02
CA ILE A 733 -10.26 -27.40 10.11
C ILE A 733 -9.06 -28.27 9.71
N GLU A 734 -8.47 -29.02 10.66
CA GLU A 734 -7.39 -29.96 10.37
C GLU A 734 -7.84 -31.11 9.48
N GLU A 735 -9.04 -31.67 9.70
CA GLU A 735 -9.55 -32.73 8.83
C GLU A 735 -9.84 -32.20 7.42
N LEU A 736 -10.45 -31.02 7.29
CA LEU A 736 -10.66 -30.37 6.00
C LEU A 736 -9.33 -30.11 5.29
N ALA A 737 -8.33 -29.59 6.00
CA ALA A 737 -6.99 -29.37 5.48
C ALA A 737 -6.35 -30.69 5.00
N LYS A 738 -6.45 -31.76 5.80
CA LYS A 738 -5.96 -33.10 5.45
C LYS A 738 -6.68 -33.70 4.25
N ALA A 739 -8.01 -33.55 4.18
CA ALA A 739 -8.82 -34.04 3.07
C ALA A 739 -8.47 -33.31 1.76
N CYS A 740 -8.33 -31.98 1.80
CA CYS A 740 -7.91 -31.18 0.66
C CYS A 740 -6.51 -31.58 0.18
N HIS A 741 -5.54 -31.71 1.10
CA HIS A 741 -4.18 -32.14 0.77
C HIS A 741 -4.16 -33.54 0.15
N THR A 742 -4.93 -34.46 0.71
CA THR A 742 -5.03 -35.84 0.19
C THR A 742 -5.60 -35.83 -1.23
N SER A 743 -6.68 -35.09 -1.47
CA SER A 743 -7.25 -34.92 -2.81
C SER A 743 -6.25 -34.28 -3.79
N TRP A 744 -5.53 -33.23 -3.37
CA TRP A 744 -4.49 -32.59 -4.17
C TRP A 744 -3.35 -33.57 -4.51
N LYS A 745 -2.84 -34.31 -3.52
CA LYS A 745 -1.76 -35.29 -3.69
C LYS A 745 -2.18 -36.39 -4.67
N THR A 746 -3.33 -37.01 -4.45
CA THR A 746 -3.85 -38.07 -5.32
C THR A 746 -4.07 -37.56 -6.75
N GLN A 747 -4.60 -36.35 -6.91
CA GLN A 747 -4.79 -35.74 -8.23
C GLN A 747 -3.45 -35.50 -8.94
N LYS A 748 -2.43 -35.00 -8.23
CA LYS A 748 -1.08 -34.80 -8.78
C LYS A 748 -0.38 -36.12 -9.11
N GLU A 749 -0.53 -37.15 -8.30
CA GLU A 749 -0.02 -38.50 -8.61
C GLU A 749 -0.68 -39.08 -9.87
N ASN A 750 -2.00 -38.90 -10.04
CA ASN A 750 -2.74 -39.28 -11.25
C ASN A 750 -2.27 -38.51 -12.49
N GLU A 751 -1.82 -37.27 -12.33
CA GLU A 751 -1.17 -36.47 -13.38
C GLU A 751 0.28 -36.90 -13.66
N GLY A 752 0.80 -37.87 -12.91
CA GLY A 752 2.14 -38.43 -13.05
C GLY A 752 3.24 -37.69 -12.27
N TRP A 753 2.87 -36.84 -11.31
CA TRP A 753 3.85 -36.19 -10.44
C TRP A 753 4.42 -37.15 -9.40
N LYS A 754 5.68 -36.92 -9.02
CA LYS A 754 6.44 -37.74 -8.06
C LYS A 754 7.08 -36.87 -7.00
N TYR A 755 7.30 -37.45 -5.82
CA TYR A 755 8.04 -36.79 -4.75
C TYR A 755 9.50 -36.50 -5.15
N GLY A 756 10.01 -35.36 -4.69
CA GLY A 756 11.44 -35.05 -4.66
C GLY A 756 11.72 -33.76 -3.88
N PRO A 757 12.97 -33.49 -3.47
CA PRO A 757 13.28 -32.46 -2.47
C PRO A 757 13.00 -31.03 -2.94
N LYS A 758 12.88 -30.81 -4.25
CA LYS A 758 12.54 -29.53 -4.87
C LYS A 758 11.54 -29.76 -5.99
N ARG A 759 10.62 -28.81 -6.16
CA ARG A 759 9.69 -28.81 -7.29
C ARG A 759 10.44 -28.61 -8.61
N ILE A 760 10.19 -29.48 -9.59
CA ILE A 760 10.74 -29.43 -10.94
C ILE A 760 9.62 -29.83 -11.92
N ASP A 761 8.97 -28.84 -12.52
CA ASP A 761 7.74 -29.03 -13.31
C ASP A 761 7.97 -29.89 -14.55
N ASP A 762 9.08 -29.69 -15.28
CA ASP A 762 9.44 -30.49 -16.48
C ASP A 762 9.59 -31.98 -16.21
N LYS A 763 10.00 -32.34 -14.98
CA LYS A 763 10.17 -33.73 -14.53
C LYS A 763 8.97 -34.21 -13.73
N LYS A 764 7.95 -33.36 -13.54
CA LYS A 764 6.82 -33.55 -12.64
C LYS A 764 7.27 -33.99 -11.24
N ILE A 765 8.23 -33.28 -10.66
CA ILE A 765 8.70 -33.54 -9.29
C ILE A 765 8.13 -32.46 -8.39
N HIS A 766 7.58 -32.82 -7.22
CA HIS A 766 7.04 -31.86 -6.26
C HIS A 766 7.41 -32.25 -4.82
N ASN A 767 7.86 -31.27 -4.02
CA ASN A 767 8.33 -31.48 -2.63
C ASN A 767 7.20 -31.79 -1.65
N LEU A 768 5.99 -31.35 -1.93
CA LEU A 768 4.82 -31.58 -1.06
C LEU A 768 4.07 -32.89 -1.32
N LEU A 769 4.55 -33.77 -2.22
CA LEU A 769 3.93 -35.08 -2.47
C LEU A 769 4.29 -36.10 -1.38
N VAL A 770 4.03 -35.71 -0.14
CA VAL A 770 4.16 -36.48 1.09
C VAL A 770 2.80 -36.52 1.78
N ASP A 771 2.62 -37.42 2.75
CA ASP A 771 1.37 -37.44 3.51
C ASP A 771 1.20 -36.14 4.31
N TYR A 772 -0.06 -35.75 4.56
CA TYR A 772 -0.34 -34.49 5.27
C TYR A 772 0.42 -34.38 6.59
N ASP A 773 0.52 -35.48 7.33
CA ASP A 773 1.16 -35.51 8.65
C ASP A 773 2.69 -35.29 8.57
N GLU A 774 3.29 -35.55 7.40
CA GLU A 774 4.73 -35.39 7.10
C GLU A 774 5.09 -33.99 6.58
N LEU A 775 4.09 -33.16 6.25
CA LEU A 775 4.32 -31.75 5.92
C LEU A 775 4.88 -31.00 7.14
N ASP A 776 5.74 -30.02 6.88
CA ASP A 776 6.14 -29.10 7.91
C ASP A 776 4.95 -28.22 8.35
N GLU A 777 5.03 -27.63 9.54
CA GLU A 777 3.94 -26.80 10.07
C GLU A 777 3.67 -25.55 9.22
N LYS A 778 4.66 -25.07 8.46
CA LYS A 778 4.50 -23.92 7.58
C LYS A 778 3.59 -24.28 6.40
N ASP A 779 3.85 -25.38 5.71
CA ASP A 779 3.06 -25.85 4.57
C ASP A 779 1.67 -26.35 5.00
N LYS A 780 1.54 -27.00 6.17
CA LYS A 780 0.21 -27.31 6.74
C LYS A 780 -0.60 -26.03 6.94
N GLU A 781 0.01 -25.00 7.51
CA GLU A 781 -0.67 -23.74 7.79
C GLU A 781 -1.00 -22.95 6.51
N GLU A 782 0.00 -22.66 5.68
CA GLU A 782 -0.12 -21.75 4.54
C GLU A 782 -0.91 -22.35 3.37
N ARG A 783 -0.78 -23.66 3.12
CA ARG A 783 -1.35 -24.28 1.90
C ARG A 783 -2.63 -25.06 2.15
N ASN A 784 -2.92 -25.45 3.39
CA ASN A 784 -4.03 -26.35 3.69
C ASN A 784 -5.00 -25.78 4.73
N ARG A 785 -4.53 -25.43 5.94
CA ARG A 785 -5.40 -24.90 7.00
C ARG A 785 -6.02 -23.55 6.64
N LYS A 786 -5.24 -22.64 6.04
CA LYS A 786 -5.76 -21.33 5.60
C LYS A 786 -6.91 -21.48 4.57
N PRO A 787 -6.76 -22.22 3.46
CA PRO A 787 -7.89 -22.50 2.56
C PRO A 787 -9.06 -23.24 3.22
N ALA A 788 -8.79 -24.16 4.16
CA ALA A 788 -9.82 -24.92 4.88
C ALA A 788 -10.66 -24.04 5.83
N ARG A 789 -10.06 -23.01 6.47
CA ARG A 789 -10.83 -22.01 7.24
C ARG A 789 -11.82 -21.26 6.37
N MET A 790 -11.50 -21.12 5.07
CA MET A 790 -12.37 -20.44 4.11
C MET A 790 -13.51 -21.31 3.59
N THR A 791 -13.48 -22.63 3.78
CA THR A 791 -14.54 -23.54 3.31
C THR A 791 -15.93 -23.13 3.79
N LYS A 792 -16.06 -22.65 5.04
CA LYS A 792 -17.35 -22.17 5.56
C LYS A 792 -17.86 -20.96 4.79
N ALA A 793 -17.03 -19.95 4.57
CA ALA A 793 -17.39 -18.76 3.80
C ALA A 793 -17.77 -19.11 2.36
N LYS A 794 -17.03 -20.03 1.71
CA LYS A 794 -17.30 -20.51 0.36
C LYS A 794 -18.67 -21.17 0.25
N ILE A 795 -19.01 -22.03 1.22
CA ILE A 795 -20.32 -22.72 1.28
C ILE A 795 -21.46 -21.72 1.55
N ILE A 796 -21.24 -20.71 2.42
CA ILE A 796 -22.23 -19.66 2.70
C ILE A 796 -22.49 -18.81 1.46
N LYS A 797 -21.44 -18.37 0.76
CA LYS A 797 -21.56 -17.58 -0.47
C LYS A 797 -22.30 -18.35 -1.58
N ALA A 798 -22.14 -19.68 -1.62
CA ALA A 798 -22.89 -20.55 -2.51
C ALA A 798 -24.36 -20.81 -2.07
N GLY A 799 -24.86 -20.09 -1.06
CA GLY A 799 -26.25 -20.16 -0.58
C GLY A 799 -26.56 -21.34 0.35
N CYS A 800 -25.53 -21.99 0.90
CA CYS A 800 -25.66 -23.13 1.80
C CYS A 800 -25.21 -22.79 3.24
N LYS A 801 -25.46 -23.67 4.20
CA LYS A 801 -25.05 -23.54 5.60
C LYS A 801 -24.38 -24.83 6.06
N ILE A 802 -23.47 -24.71 7.02
CA ILE A 802 -22.90 -25.87 7.72
C ILE A 802 -23.56 -25.95 9.11
N VAL A 803 -24.18 -27.09 9.42
CA VAL A 803 -24.89 -27.32 10.69
C VAL A 803 -24.41 -28.63 11.32
N LYS A 804 -24.55 -28.78 12.65
CA LYS A 804 -24.30 -30.07 13.29
C LYS A 804 -25.44 -31.04 12.95
N LYS A 805 -25.12 -32.32 12.87
CA LYS A 805 -26.12 -33.38 12.69
C LYS A 805 -27.13 -33.34 13.83
N GLY A 806 -28.41 -33.22 13.50
CA GLY A 806 -29.52 -32.99 14.42
C GLY A 806 -30.06 -31.55 14.44
N GLU A 807 -29.39 -30.59 13.78
CA GLU A 807 -29.79 -29.18 13.69
C GLU A 807 -30.41 -28.80 12.33
N GLU A 808 -30.54 -29.75 11.39
CA GLU A 808 -31.01 -29.54 10.01
C GLU A 808 -32.52 -29.22 9.87
N ASN A 809 -33.24 -28.97 10.97
CA ASN A 809 -34.70 -28.92 11.03
C ASN A 809 -35.37 -28.16 9.87
N GLY A 810 -35.95 -28.93 8.93
CA GLY A 810 -36.70 -28.40 7.79
C GLY A 810 -35.86 -27.99 6.56
N MET A 811 -34.54 -28.13 6.58
CA MET A 811 -33.62 -27.79 5.49
C MET A 811 -33.34 -29.01 4.59
N ASP A 812 -32.88 -28.77 3.35
CA ASP A 812 -32.42 -29.82 2.44
C ASP A 812 -30.96 -30.14 2.70
N VAL A 813 -30.63 -31.41 2.93
CA VAL A 813 -29.26 -31.87 3.17
C VAL A 813 -28.57 -32.18 1.84
N ILE A 814 -27.38 -31.61 1.64
CA ILE A 814 -26.56 -31.81 0.45
C ILE A 814 -25.53 -32.90 0.75
N HIS A 815 -25.73 -34.08 0.18
CA HIS A 815 -24.85 -35.24 0.35
C HIS A 815 -23.66 -35.25 -0.63
N SER A 816 -23.75 -34.52 -1.73
CA SER A 816 -22.66 -34.38 -2.68
C SER A 816 -22.87 -33.14 -3.55
N PHE A 817 -21.80 -32.37 -3.78
CA PHE A 817 -21.84 -31.29 -4.76
C PHE A 817 -21.96 -31.82 -6.19
N LYS A 818 -21.52 -33.06 -6.49
CA LYS A 818 -21.64 -33.64 -7.85
C LYS A 818 -23.08 -33.76 -8.33
N GLY A 819 -24.05 -33.88 -7.42
CA GLY A 819 -25.47 -34.02 -7.74
C GLY A 819 -26.16 -32.71 -8.14
N ASP A 820 -25.56 -31.56 -7.80
CA ASP A 820 -26.07 -30.22 -8.13
C ASP A 820 -24.97 -29.45 -8.87
N VAL A 821 -24.97 -29.58 -10.20
CA VAL A 821 -23.92 -29.02 -11.09
C VAL A 821 -23.79 -27.51 -10.91
N ASN A 822 -24.91 -26.79 -10.72
CA ASN A 822 -24.88 -25.34 -10.53
C ASN A 822 -24.18 -24.97 -9.21
N LEU A 823 -24.52 -25.65 -8.12
CA LEU A 823 -23.89 -25.42 -6.83
C LEU A 823 -22.41 -25.81 -6.85
N SER A 824 -22.07 -26.94 -7.49
CA SER A 824 -20.70 -27.41 -7.65
C SER A 824 -19.85 -26.38 -8.39
N ASP A 825 -20.34 -25.86 -9.52
CA ASP A 825 -19.60 -24.88 -10.32
C ASP A 825 -19.47 -23.54 -9.61
N GLN A 826 -20.49 -23.10 -8.85
CA GLN A 826 -20.40 -21.90 -8.02
C GLN A 826 -19.26 -22.01 -6.99
N ILE A 827 -19.17 -23.13 -6.26
CA ILE A 827 -18.12 -23.31 -5.25
C ILE A 827 -16.73 -23.37 -5.90
N LYS A 828 -16.60 -24.01 -7.08
CA LYS A 828 -15.31 -24.06 -7.81
C LYS A 828 -14.88 -22.69 -8.32
N ILE A 829 -15.81 -21.91 -8.87
CA ILE A 829 -15.54 -20.53 -9.31
C ILE A 829 -15.05 -19.71 -8.11
N ILE A 830 -15.72 -19.82 -6.96
CA ILE A 830 -15.32 -19.16 -5.73
C ILE A 830 -13.92 -19.60 -5.27
N GLU A 831 -13.63 -20.90 -5.25
CA GLU A 831 -12.30 -21.44 -4.89
C GLU A 831 -11.21 -20.87 -5.80
N HIS A 832 -11.45 -20.92 -7.10
CA HIS A 832 -10.53 -20.45 -8.11
C HIS A 832 -10.32 -18.93 -8.06
N ASP A 833 -11.37 -18.14 -7.89
CA ASP A 833 -11.26 -16.67 -7.81
C ASP A 833 -10.48 -16.23 -6.56
N ILE A 834 -10.61 -16.93 -5.42
CA ILE A 834 -9.77 -16.68 -4.23
C ILE A 834 -8.30 -16.97 -4.55
N TRP A 835 -8.01 -18.14 -5.14
CA TRP A 835 -6.65 -18.50 -5.56
C TRP A 835 -6.10 -17.47 -6.56
N LEU A 836 -6.90 -17.08 -7.54
CA LEU A 836 -6.52 -16.16 -8.61
C LEU A 836 -6.19 -14.77 -8.05
N ARG A 837 -7.01 -14.23 -7.13
CA ARG A 837 -6.71 -12.95 -6.44
C ARG A 837 -5.36 -12.99 -5.73
N GLU A 838 -5.09 -14.04 -4.96
CA GLU A 838 -3.80 -14.19 -4.26
C GLU A 838 -2.60 -14.20 -5.22
N HIS A 839 -2.76 -14.81 -6.40
CA HIS A 839 -1.71 -14.88 -7.42
C HIS A 839 -1.58 -13.56 -8.18
N LEU A 840 -2.67 -12.95 -8.63
CA LEU A 840 -2.66 -11.69 -9.37
C LEU A 840 -2.06 -10.54 -8.54
N ILE A 841 -2.35 -10.49 -7.24
CA ILE A 841 -1.76 -9.48 -6.32
C ILE A 841 -0.26 -9.69 -6.16
N LYS A 842 0.18 -10.95 -6.18
CA LYS A 842 1.61 -11.29 -6.25
C LYS A 842 2.17 -11.11 -7.67
N GLY A 843 1.43 -10.50 -8.60
CA GLY A 843 1.93 -10.19 -9.94
C GLY A 843 2.05 -11.40 -10.85
N TYR A 844 1.31 -12.47 -10.58
CA TYR A 844 1.24 -13.58 -11.52
C TYR A 844 0.50 -13.19 -12.79
N GLU A 845 0.96 -13.72 -13.92
CA GLU A 845 0.36 -13.51 -15.24
C GLU A 845 0.03 -14.85 -15.91
N TYR A 846 -0.93 -14.82 -16.83
CA TYR A 846 -1.20 -15.96 -17.68
C TYR A 846 -0.01 -16.27 -18.59
N ALA A 847 0.34 -17.56 -18.69
CA ALA A 847 1.21 -18.08 -19.73
C ALA A 847 0.83 -19.53 -20.05
N GLU A 848 1.08 -19.99 -21.28
CA GLU A 848 0.76 -21.37 -21.67
C GLU A 848 1.48 -22.43 -20.81
N LYS A 849 2.66 -22.08 -20.30
CA LYS A 849 3.46 -22.90 -19.38
C LYS A 849 3.65 -22.17 -18.07
N THR A 850 3.51 -22.91 -16.97
CA THR A 850 3.78 -22.40 -15.64
C THR A 850 5.29 -22.26 -15.40
N ASP A 851 5.71 -21.10 -14.93
CA ASP A 851 7.04 -20.81 -14.40
C ASP A 851 6.88 -19.96 -13.13
N GLU A 852 6.98 -20.62 -11.98
CA GLU A 852 6.83 -20.00 -10.66
C GLU A 852 7.89 -18.92 -10.39
N SER A 853 9.10 -19.07 -10.95
CA SER A 853 10.21 -18.14 -10.71
C SER A 853 9.96 -16.78 -11.38
N LEU A 854 9.23 -16.80 -12.49
CA LEU A 854 8.82 -15.63 -13.26
C LEU A 854 7.38 -15.20 -12.97
N ARG A 855 6.69 -15.90 -12.05
CA ARG A 855 5.28 -15.68 -11.73
C ARG A 855 4.38 -15.81 -12.97
N LEU A 856 4.66 -16.78 -13.82
CA LEU A 856 3.84 -17.12 -14.97
C LEU A 856 3.04 -18.39 -14.64
N HIS A 857 1.72 -18.38 -14.81
CA HIS A 857 0.90 -19.53 -14.46
C HIS A 857 -0.25 -19.76 -15.45
N ARG A 858 -0.40 -20.99 -15.93
CA ARG A 858 -1.43 -21.34 -16.94
C ARG A 858 -2.87 -21.20 -16.47
N CYS A 859 -3.09 -21.29 -15.16
CA CYS A 859 -4.41 -21.07 -14.55
C CYS A 859 -4.68 -19.60 -14.17
N ALA A 860 -3.79 -18.64 -14.46
CA ALA A 860 -4.03 -17.22 -14.15
C ALA A 860 -5.03 -16.57 -15.13
N THR A 861 -6.22 -17.17 -15.25
CA THR A 861 -7.32 -16.76 -16.13
C THR A 861 -8.66 -17.16 -15.50
N LYS A 862 -9.79 -16.76 -16.10
CA LYS A 862 -11.13 -17.16 -15.64
C LYS A 862 -11.25 -18.68 -15.52
N PHE A 863 -11.87 -19.16 -14.44
CA PHE A 863 -12.22 -20.56 -14.28
C PHE A 863 -12.92 -21.12 -15.52
N LYS A 864 -13.87 -20.36 -16.10
CA LYS A 864 -14.56 -20.80 -17.33
C LYS A 864 -13.63 -21.03 -18.52
N LYS A 865 -12.55 -20.26 -18.65
CA LYS A 865 -11.56 -20.34 -19.73
C LYS A 865 -10.42 -21.34 -19.48
N MET A 866 -10.33 -21.91 -18.28
CA MET A 866 -9.31 -22.92 -17.97
C MET A 866 -9.48 -24.18 -18.81
N LEU A 867 -8.36 -24.87 -19.06
CA LEU A 867 -8.35 -26.17 -19.71
C LEU A 867 -9.07 -27.21 -18.84
N PRO A 868 -9.79 -28.19 -19.44
CA PRO A 868 -10.48 -29.24 -18.68
C PRO A 868 -9.57 -30.03 -17.74
N GLU A 869 -8.30 -30.22 -18.09
CA GLU A 869 -7.34 -30.92 -17.24
C GLU A 869 -7.00 -30.12 -15.98
N ASP A 870 -6.98 -28.79 -16.04
CA ASP A 870 -6.68 -27.92 -14.91
C ASP A 870 -7.82 -27.86 -13.88
N LYS A 871 -9.07 -27.96 -14.35
CA LYS A 871 -10.26 -27.95 -13.49
C LYS A 871 -10.39 -29.18 -12.60
N LYS A 872 -9.69 -30.28 -12.94
CA LYS A 872 -9.76 -31.54 -12.20
C LYS A 872 -9.31 -31.40 -10.75
N LEU A 873 -8.38 -30.47 -10.48
CA LEU A 873 -7.93 -30.20 -9.13
C LEU A 873 -9.03 -29.54 -8.29
N ASP A 874 -9.69 -28.51 -8.82
CA ASP A 874 -10.81 -27.86 -8.15
C ASP A 874 -11.97 -28.84 -7.92
N ASP A 875 -12.25 -29.70 -8.91
CA ASP A 875 -13.20 -30.81 -8.76
C ASP A 875 -12.82 -31.72 -7.58
N ALA A 876 -11.57 -32.15 -7.50
CA ALA A 876 -11.10 -33.05 -6.43
C ALA A 876 -11.16 -32.40 -5.04
N ILE A 877 -10.82 -31.12 -4.95
CA ILE A 877 -10.86 -30.34 -3.70
C ILE A 877 -12.30 -30.14 -3.23
N VAL A 878 -13.18 -29.60 -4.08
CA VAL A 878 -14.58 -29.30 -3.70
C VAL A 878 -15.33 -30.58 -3.30
N ASN A 879 -15.07 -31.70 -3.99
CA ASN A 879 -15.68 -32.98 -3.65
C ASN A 879 -15.18 -33.59 -2.33
N SER A 880 -14.09 -33.07 -1.75
CA SER A 880 -13.56 -33.52 -0.45
C SER A 880 -14.25 -32.88 0.75
N PHE A 881 -14.91 -31.73 0.58
CA PHE A 881 -15.46 -30.94 1.68
C PHE A 881 -16.56 -31.67 2.45
N ILE A 882 -17.58 -32.20 1.75
CA ILE A 882 -18.73 -32.87 2.39
C ILE A 882 -18.29 -34.11 3.18
N PRO A 883 -17.52 -35.06 2.61
CA PRO A 883 -17.05 -36.23 3.36
C PRO A 883 -16.25 -35.86 4.63
N ALA A 884 -15.41 -34.83 4.55
CA ALA A 884 -14.63 -34.35 5.69
C ALA A 884 -15.53 -33.76 6.80
N LEU A 885 -16.55 -32.99 6.43
CA LEU A 885 -17.54 -32.43 7.36
C LEU A 885 -18.39 -33.54 8.02
N GLU A 886 -18.87 -34.49 7.23
CA GLU A 886 -19.70 -35.60 7.71
C GLU A 886 -18.96 -36.49 8.72
N LYS A 887 -17.66 -36.74 8.49
CA LYS A 887 -16.79 -37.50 9.41
C LYS A 887 -16.77 -36.91 10.83
N PHE A 888 -16.98 -35.60 10.97
CA PHE A 888 -17.03 -34.89 12.26
C PHE A 888 -18.46 -34.53 12.69
N GLY A 889 -19.48 -35.10 12.03
CA GLY A 889 -20.88 -34.90 12.41
C GLY A 889 -21.48 -33.57 11.95
N TYR A 890 -20.94 -32.96 10.88
CA TYR A 890 -21.52 -31.77 10.26
C TYR A 890 -22.17 -32.10 8.92
N LEU A 891 -23.24 -31.38 8.60
CA LEU A 891 -23.98 -31.49 7.35
C LEU A 891 -23.97 -30.14 6.63
N VAL A 892 -23.92 -30.20 5.30
CA VAL A 892 -24.18 -29.03 4.44
C VAL A 892 -25.66 -29.01 4.11
N VAL A 893 -26.32 -27.89 4.36
CA VAL A 893 -27.77 -27.74 4.19
C VAL A 893 -28.12 -26.49 3.40
N ARG A 894 -29.29 -26.48 2.77
CA ARG A 894 -29.85 -25.36 2.02
C ARG A 894 -31.32 -25.15 2.38
N ASP A 895 -31.77 -23.90 2.42
CA ASP A 895 -33.19 -23.59 2.70
C ASP A 895 -34.08 -24.06 1.54
N LYS A 896 -35.22 -24.71 1.85
CA LYS A 896 -36.15 -25.33 0.87
C LYS A 896 -36.84 -24.35 -0.09
N GLN A 897 -36.61 -23.04 0.01
CA GLN A 897 -37.28 -21.98 -0.77
C GLN A 897 -36.29 -21.00 -1.41
N THR A 898 -35.50 -21.45 -2.38
CA THR A 898 -34.75 -20.57 -3.31
C THR A 898 -34.70 -21.14 -4.74
N ASN A 899 -35.84 -21.64 -5.25
CA ASN A 899 -36.00 -22.04 -6.65
C ASN A 899 -37.19 -21.31 -7.30
N GLN A 900 -37.26 -19.98 -7.15
CA GLN A 900 -37.92 -19.13 -8.16
C GLN A 900 -36.87 -18.16 -8.70
N PRO A 901 -36.59 -18.17 -10.02
CA PRO A 901 -35.71 -17.18 -10.61
C PRO A 901 -36.36 -15.80 -10.43
N THR A 902 -35.66 -14.89 -9.76
CA THR A 902 -35.95 -13.46 -9.84
C THR A 902 -35.89 -13.08 -11.32
N LYS A 903 -37.05 -12.80 -11.90
CA LYS A 903 -37.12 -12.07 -13.17
C LYS A 903 -36.35 -10.77 -12.95
N THR A 904 -35.26 -10.61 -13.67
CA THR A 904 -34.68 -9.32 -13.98
C THR A 904 -35.79 -8.46 -14.61
N GLU A 905 -36.30 -7.49 -13.84
CA GLU A 905 -37.06 -6.39 -14.41
C GLU A 905 -36.09 -5.54 -15.21
N SER A 906 -36.27 -5.59 -16.53
CA SER A 906 -35.77 -4.59 -17.45
C SER A 906 -36.53 -3.28 -17.22
N MET A 907 -35.85 -2.27 -16.68
CA MET A 907 -36.08 -0.85 -16.99
C MET A 907 -34.75 -0.10 -16.91
#